data_AF-A0A924MAE1-F1
#
_entry.id   AF-A0A924MAE1-F1
#
_cell.length_a   1.000
_cell.length_b   1.000
_cell.length_c   1.000
_cell.angle_alpha   90.00
_cell.angle_beta   90.00
_cell.angle_gamma   90.00
#
_symmetry.space_group_name_H-M   'P 1'
#
loop_
_entity.id
_entity.type
_entity.pdbx_description
1 polymer ?
#
loop_
_entity_poly.entity_id
_entity_poly.type
_entity_poly.pdbx_seq_one_letter_code
_entity_poly.pdbx_strand_id
1 'polypeptide(L)'
;MKKNIIILIHFLVIGLVSFSQIQTPIYLSQSIADANSKGFYQNLPTNYSNDLKNYPLIIWVHGAGQTGQGNVTDLPKVLQWGVPKIINEGGFPASFTVGDSSFSFIVISPQFMGWPSGANISGMLKYVINNYRVDPKRIYLMGISAGGGSLWDFAGNSISNSNKIAAMIPFCGAFSPAQVSANIIAASNLPVWAFHNTNDGTVPVAYSRDWINYINNYTPTPSPLAKLTEFPVVSSDAVIAHECWSQATLLTYKPNGINIYEWLLGFKQRNNIINLAPFANAGQDQGLVLPAIVQLNGSASMDTDGIIVAYKWRKVNGPNSYSFSDSTAISPTVSNVLQGVYQFELSVTDNLGLVSKDSLLVNVYPTLPAGGLQRVLIDIGPNTNYGGTPTNSPNINGNVWNNMNDARPGVQVSNALTVNNQLSGISIEVVNRVDGTYNPASSPGMGSGNTTGIVSDYPASASVDFALIHSSALNGKWRIKGLQANKIYSIKFWGSRTNTTALRSAEIKRADESVWKTYNATGNTNYNNAAVFTVAGKTEMDFDIRTKAGSDFSCINLLDIYYGSDSTVASSNLPPIARAGIDVSLQLPTDSLLLKGCTSSDPENGILKYKWRRLSGPSTFQISNDTLCSPILKGLILGNYSFELS
;
A
#
# COMPACT_ATOMS: atom_id res chain seq x y z
N MET A 1 -46.41 -26.17 -71.64
CA MET A 1 -45.09 -26.78 -71.88
C MET A 1 -44.01 -25.90 -71.26
N LYS A 2 -43.29 -26.45 -70.28
CA LYS A 2 -42.23 -25.76 -69.53
C LYS A 2 -41.04 -25.45 -70.46
N LYS A 3 -40.58 -24.19 -70.48
CA LYS A 3 -39.24 -23.82 -70.97
C LYS A 3 -38.44 -23.31 -69.78
N ASN A 4 -37.40 -24.06 -69.44
CA ASN A 4 -36.46 -23.76 -68.37
C ASN A 4 -35.57 -22.60 -68.79
N ILE A 5 -35.53 -21.53 -67.97
CA ILE A 5 -34.48 -20.52 -68.01
C ILE A 5 -33.49 -20.89 -66.90
N ILE A 6 -32.26 -21.19 -67.30
CA ILE A 6 -31.13 -21.45 -66.42
C ILE A 6 -30.65 -20.08 -65.88
N ILE A 7 -30.73 -19.88 -64.57
CA ILE A 7 -30.06 -18.77 -63.88
C ILE A 7 -28.78 -19.33 -63.26
N LEU A 8 -27.64 -18.83 -63.74
CA LEU A 8 -26.31 -19.13 -63.23
C LEU A 8 -26.09 -18.33 -61.93
N ILE A 9 -26.12 -18.99 -60.76
CA ILE A 9 -25.79 -18.36 -59.48
C ILE A 9 -24.28 -18.55 -59.24
N HIS A 10 -23.51 -17.47 -59.36
CA HIS A 10 -22.14 -17.42 -58.84
C HIS A 10 -22.19 -17.35 -57.32
N PHE A 11 -21.82 -18.46 -56.66
CA PHE A 11 -21.49 -18.43 -55.22
C PHE A 11 -20.11 -17.77 -55.07
N LEU A 12 -20.10 -16.51 -54.63
CA LEU A 12 -18.91 -15.88 -54.08
C LEU A 12 -18.65 -16.49 -52.69
N VAL A 13 -17.79 -17.50 -52.62
CA VAL A 13 -17.25 -17.99 -51.35
C VAL A 13 -16.30 -16.92 -50.82
N ILE A 14 -16.81 -16.01 -50.01
CA ILE A 14 -15.95 -15.18 -49.14
C ILE A 14 -15.48 -16.12 -48.04
N GLY A 15 -14.28 -16.67 -48.22
CA GLY A 15 -13.56 -17.29 -47.12
C GLY A 15 -13.37 -16.23 -46.04
N LEU A 16 -13.97 -16.45 -44.88
CA LEU A 16 -13.63 -15.73 -43.66
C LEU A 16 -12.16 -16.01 -43.36
N VAL A 17 -11.29 -15.09 -43.76
CA VAL A 17 -9.90 -15.08 -43.34
C VAL A 17 -9.93 -14.72 -41.86
N SER A 18 -9.86 -15.74 -41.01
CA SER A 18 -9.63 -15.56 -39.58
C SER A 18 -8.29 -14.85 -39.46
N PHE A 19 -8.27 -13.63 -38.92
CA PHE A 19 -7.00 -12.96 -38.62
C PHE A 19 -6.25 -13.82 -37.59
N SER A 20 -5.18 -14.48 -38.06
CA SER A 20 -4.28 -15.25 -37.21
C SER A 20 -3.77 -14.36 -36.07
N GLN A 21 -3.73 -14.92 -34.86
CA GLN A 21 -3.15 -14.27 -33.70
C GLN A 21 -1.64 -14.15 -33.92
N ILE A 22 -1.14 -12.92 -34.15
CA ILE A 22 0.27 -12.67 -34.45
C ILE A 22 1.09 -12.69 -33.14
N GLN A 23 2.28 -13.28 -33.17
CA GLN A 23 3.28 -13.07 -32.11
C GLN A 23 3.90 -11.67 -32.25
N THR A 24 3.88 -10.90 -31.17
CA THR A 24 4.50 -9.57 -31.13
C THR A 24 5.80 -9.64 -30.33
N PRO A 25 6.95 -9.23 -30.90
CA PRO A 25 8.18 -9.12 -30.14
C PRO A 25 8.11 -7.91 -29.19
N ILE A 26 8.53 -8.11 -27.95
CA ILE A 26 8.74 -7.05 -26.97
C ILE A 26 10.24 -6.96 -26.68
N TYR A 27 10.79 -5.77 -26.87
CA TYR A 27 12.18 -5.44 -26.57
C TYR A 27 12.23 -4.46 -25.41
N LEU A 28 13.05 -4.74 -24.40
CA LEU A 28 13.18 -3.93 -23.21
C LEU A 28 14.57 -3.27 -23.16
N SER A 29 14.59 -2.00 -22.76
CA SER A 29 15.83 -1.24 -22.58
C SER A 29 16.67 -1.75 -21.41
N GLN A 30 16.03 -2.39 -20.43
CA GLN A 30 16.67 -3.02 -19.27
C GLN A 30 16.19 -4.46 -19.12
N SER A 31 16.99 -5.29 -18.46
CA SER A 31 16.56 -6.65 -18.12
C SER A 31 15.41 -6.58 -17.12
N ILE A 32 14.42 -7.46 -17.29
CA ILE A 32 13.44 -7.74 -16.24
C ILE A 32 14.21 -8.23 -15.01
N ALA A 33 13.92 -7.63 -13.85
CA ALA A 33 14.53 -7.98 -12.57
C ALA A 33 14.36 -9.47 -12.28
N ASP A 34 15.45 -10.13 -11.87
CA ASP A 34 15.55 -11.56 -11.54
C ASP A 34 15.26 -12.54 -12.69
N ALA A 35 14.58 -12.11 -13.76
CA ALA A 35 14.28 -12.91 -14.93
C ALA A 35 15.49 -13.12 -15.84
N ASN A 36 16.47 -12.21 -15.83
CA ASN A 36 17.60 -12.23 -16.77
C ASN A 36 17.15 -12.31 -18.24
N SER A 37 16.13 -11.52 -18.60
CA SER A 37 15.53 -11.46 -19.93
C SER A 37 15.32 -10.00 -20.33
N LYS A 38 15.75 -9.64 -21.54
CA LYS A 38 15.58 -8.31 -22.16
C LYS A 38 14.58 -8.31 -23.32
N GLY A 39 14.04 -9.46 -23.65
CA GLY A 39 13.09 -9.58 -24.74
C GLY A 39 12.29 -10.87 -24.64
N PHE A 40 11.05 -10.78 -25.06
CA PHE A 40 10.13 -11.89 -25.09
C PHE A 40 9.15 -11.70 -26.24
N TYR A 41 8.60 -12.80 -26.75
CA TYR A 41 7.42 -12.70 -27.58
C TYR A 41 6.17 -12.79 -26.74
N GLN A 42 5.18 -12.00 -27.08
CA GLN A 42 3.83 -12.09 -26.54
C GLN A 42 2.83 -12.48 -27.61
N ASN A 43 1.82 -13.23 -27.21
CA ASN A 43 0.60 -13.40 -27.95
C ASN A 43 -0.56 -13.12 -27.01
N LEU A 44 -1.41 -12.18 -27.40
CA LEU A 44 -2.54 -11.73 -26.60
C LEU A 44 -3.85 -12.20 -27.25
N PRO A 45 -4.88 -12.50 -26.45
CA PRO A 45 -6.23 -12.75 -26.95
C PRO A 45 -6.70 -11.65 -27.89
N THR A 46 -7.45 -12.00 -28.93
CA THR A 46 -7.89 -11.04 -29.97
C THR A 46 -8.68 -9.87 -29.40
N ASN A 47 -9.46 -10.10 -28.34
CA ASN A 47 -10.25 -9.08 -27.66
C ASN A 47 -9.56 -8.45 -26.45
N TYR A 48 -8.28 -8.74 -26.21
CA TYR A 48 -7.57 -8.30 -25.02
C TYR A 48 -7.70 -6.79 -24.83
N SER A 49 -7.46 -5.96 -25.85
CA SER A 49 -7.56 -4.49 -25.74
C SER A 49 -8.98 -3.95 -25.54
N ASN A 50 -10.01 -4.76 -25.82
CA ASN A 50 -11.41 -4.33 -25.85
C ASN A 50 -12.24 -4.83 -24.66
N ASP A 51 -11.67 -5.69 -23.81
CA ASP A 51 -12.32 -6.13 -22.58
C ASP A 51 -11.40 -6.02 -21.35
N LEU A 52 -12.04 -6.19 -20.19
CA LEU A 52 -11.39 -6.13 -18.88
C LEU A 52 -11.23 -7.54 -18.28
N LYS A 53 -11.28 -8.59 -19.10
CA LYS A 53 -11.20 -9.96 -18.60
C LYS A 53 -9.76 -10.30 -18.20
N ASN A 54 -9.66 -11.13 -17.16
CA ASN A 54 -8.44 -11.82 -16.82
C ASN A 54 -8.36 -13.13 -17.61
N TYR A 55 -7.19 -13.42 -18.18
CA TYR A 55 -6.99 -14.53 -19.11
C TYR A 55 -6.05 -15.59 -18.55
N PRO A 56 -6.29 -16.88 -18.81
CA PRO A 56 -5.30 -17.93 -18.57
C PRO A 56 -3.95 -17.59 -19.20
N LEU A 57 -2.85 -17.85 -18.49
CA LEU A 57 -1.49 -17.55 -18.92
C LEU A 57 -0.71 -18.84 -19.20
N ILE A 58 0.00 -18.89 -20.32
CA ILE A 58 1.08 -19.85 -20.58
C ILE A 58 2.40 -19.08 -20.62
N ILE A 59 3.37 -19.47 -19.78
CA ILE A 59 4.77 -19.09 -19.97
C ILE A 59 5.50 -20.26 -20.63
N TRP A 60 6.05 -20.02 -21.81
CA TRP A 60 6.85 -20.97 -22.58
C TRP A 60 8.35 -20.75 -22.34
N VAL A 61 9.02 -21.73 -21.71
CA VAL A 61 10.44 -21.67 -21.36
C VAL A 61 11.26 -22.44 -22.40
N HIS A 62 12.10 -21.72 -23.13
CA HIS A 62 12.89 -22.27 -24.23
C HIS A 62 14.02 -23.19 -23.78
N GLY A 63 14.61 -23.94 -24.72
CA GLY A 63 15.77 -24.80 -24.48
C GLY A 63 17.10 -24.04 -24.59
N ALA A 64 18.21 -24.71 -24.30
CA ALA A 64 19.54 -24.07 -24.27
C ALA A 64 19.92 -23.38 -25.60
N GLY A 65 19.50 -23.95 -26.74
CA GLY A 65 19.80 -23.43 -28.07
C GLY A 65 19.13 -22.09 -28.41
N GLN A 66 18.13 -21.65 -27.65
CA GLN A 66 17.41 -20.39 -27.89
C GLN A 66 17.83 -19.28 -26.92
N THR A 67 18.87 -19.49 -26.11
CA THR A 67 19.46 -18.42 -25.29
C THR A 67 19.94 -17.25 -26.16
N GLY A 68 19.87 -16.04 -25.63
CA GLY A 68 20.25 -14.84 -26.37
C GLY A 68 19.99 -13.54 -25.64
N GLN A 69 20.44 -12.43 -26.21
CA GLN A 69 20.42 -11.13 -25.54
C GLN A 69 19.03 -10.44 -25.53
N GLY A 70 17.99 -11.09 -26.05
CA GLY A 70 16.64 -10.51 -26.13
C GLY A 70 16.54 -9.33 -27.09
N ASN A 71 17.48 -9.19 -28.02
CA ASN A 71 17.50 -8.13 -29.04
C ASN A 71 16.87 -8.61 -30.36
N VAL A 72 16.77 -7.73 -31.35
CA VAL A 72 16.16 -8.03 -32.66
C VAL A 72 16.79 -9.22 -33.39
N THR A 73 18.08 -9.48 -33.18
CA THR A 73 18.81 -10.56 -33.82
C THR A 73 18.61 -11.89 -33.10
N ASP A 74 18.64 -11.87 -31.77
CA ASP A 74 18.60 -13.09 -30.96
C ASP A 74 17.18 -13.56 -30.67
N LEU A 75 16.25 -12.64 -30.39
CA LEU A 75 14.91 -12.97 -29.93
C LEU A 75 14.16 -13.95 -30.87
N PRO A 76 14.24 -13.83 -32.21
CA PRO A 76 13.62 -14.78 -33.13
C PRO A 76 14.00 -16.26 -32.92
N LYS A 77 15.11 -16.59 -32.26
CA LYS A 77 15.46 -17.98 -31.91
C LYS A 77 14.35 -18.66 -31.10
N VAL A 78 13.63 -17.92 -30.25
CA VAL A 78 12.53 -18.45 -29.43
C VAL A 78 11.37 -19.00 -30.28
N LEU A 79 11.22 -18.53 -31.52
CA LEU A 79 10.17 -18.98 -32.45
C LEU A 79 10.45 -20.35 -33.07
N GLN A 80 11.61 -20.96 -32.82
CA GLN A 80 12.05 -22.15 -33.54
C GLN A 80 11.21 -23.40 -33.21
N TRP A 81 10.64 -23.49 -32.01
CA TRP A 81 10.04 -24.74 -31.51
C TRP A 81 8.76 -24.53 -30.70
N GLY A 82 7.93 -25.56 -30.66
CA GLY A 82 6.77 -25.68 -29.76
C GLY A 82 5.72 -24.57 -29.91
N VAL A 83 5.17 -24.11 -28.79
CA VAL A 83 4.06 -23.14 -28.77
C VAL A 83 4.36 -21.84 -29.54
N PRO A 84 5.50 -21.14 -29.33
CA PRO A 84 5.77 -19.90 -30.06
C PRO A 84 5.90 -20.12 -31.56
N LYS A 85 6.45 -21.25 -32.01
CA LYS A 85 6.46 -21.63 -33.42
C LYS A 85 5.05 -21.75 -33.99
N ILE A 86 4.20 -22.51 -33.32
CA ILE A 86 2.81 -22.76 -33.75
C ILE A 86 2.04 -21.44 -33.87
N ILE A 87 2.22 -20.51 -32.93
CA ILE A 87 1.61 -19.18 -33.01
C ILE A 87 2.17 -18.40 -34.21
N ASN A 88 3.49 -18.36 -34.37
CA ASN A 88 4.15 -17.63 -35.45
C ASN A 88 3.75 -18.14 -36.85
N GLU A 89 3.48 -19.44 -36.97
CA GLU A 89 2.99 -20.09 -38.21
C GLU A 89 1.46 -19.99 -38.37
N GLY A 90 0.76 -19.34 -37.44
CA GLY A 90 -0.70 -19.14 -37.46
C GLY A 90 -1.52 -20.39 -37.15
N GLY A 91 -0.90 -21.43 -36.59
CA GLY A 91 -1.54 -22.68 -36.19
C GLY A 91 -2.18 -22.65 -34.80
N PHE A 92 -2.01 -21.59 -34.01
CA PHE A 92 -2.58 -21.47 -32.67
C PHE A 92 -4.00 -20.88 -32.72
N PRO A 93 -5.00 -21.51 -32.10
CA PRO A 93 -6.39 -21.09 -32.24
C PRO A 93 -6.67 -19.90 -31.32
N ALA A 94 -7.58 -19.02 -31.76
CA ALA A 94 -7.95 -17.84 -30.98
C ALA A 94 -8.63 -18.18 -29.63
N SER A 95 -9.27 -19.36 -29.54
CA SER A 95 -9.86 -19.87 -28.30
C SER A 95 -9.88 -21.40 -28.25
N PHE A 96 -9.99 -21.94 -27.04
CA PHE A 96 -10.11 -23.35 -26.71
C PHE A 96 -11.41 -23.56 -25.95
N THR A 97 -12.17 -24.60 -26.30
CA THR A 97 -13.42 -24.94 -25.62
C THR A 97 -13.21 -26.14 -24.73
N VAL A 98 -13.49 -26.00 -23.43
CA VAL A 98 -13.43 -27.08 -22.44
C VAL A 98 -14.74 -27.08 -21.66
N GLY A 99 -15.53 -28.14 -21.82
CA GLY A 99 -16.93 -28.15 -21.40
C GLY A 99 -17.72 -27.03 -22.07
N ASP A 100 -18.52 -26.30 -21.30
CA ASP A 100 -19.32 -25.16 -21.80
C ASP A 100 -18.56 -23.82 -21.80
N SER A 101 -17.26 -23.84 -21.48
CA SER A 101 -16.44 -22.63 -21.36
C SER A 101 -15.47 -22.48 -22.51
N SER A 102 -15.37 -21.27 -23.06
CA SER A 102 -14.36 -20.87 -24.04
C SER A 102 -13.26 -20.02 -23.38
N PHE A 103 -12.01 -20.35 -23.67
CA PHE A 103 -10.82 -19.73 -23.09
C PHE A 103 -9.87 -19.24 -24.19
N SER A 104 -9.28 -18.08 -23.99
CA SER A 104 -8.17 -17.58 -24.81
C SER A 104 -6.95 -17.38 -23.91
N PHE A 105 -5.76 -17.75 -24.37
CA PHE A 105 -4.54 -17.62 -23.58
C PHE A 105 -3.84 -16.29 -23.84
N ILE A 106 -3.24 -15.75 -22.79
CA ILE A 106 -2.00 -14.97 -22.94
C ILE A 106 -0.88 -15.99 -23.05
N VAL A 107 -0.01 -15.85 -24.05
CA VAL A 107 1.21 -16.66 -24.18
C VAL A 107 2.43 -15.76 -24.16
N ILE A 108 3.31 -15.96 -23.19
CA ILE A 108 4.57 -15.24 -23.05
C ILE A 108 5.73 -16.21 -23.26
N SER A 109 6.61 -15.89 -24.20
CA SER A 109 7.78 -16.71 -24.56
C SER A 109 9.06 -15.88 -24.37
N PRO A 110 9.60 -15.82 -23.14
CA PRO A 110 10.82 -15.07 -22.86
C PRO A 110 12.04 -15.66 -23.54
N GLN A 111 13.00 -14.80 -23.90
CA GLN A 111 14.37 -15.23 -24.16
C GLN A 111 15.22 -14.92 -22.93
N PHE A 112 15.74 -15.96 -22.29
CA PHE A 112 16.68 -15.85 -21.20
C PHE A 112 18.12 -15.73 -21.73
N MET A 113 18.91 -14.84 -21.12
CA MET A 113 20.29 -14.56 -21.56
C MET A 113 21.30 -15.66 -21.20
N GLY A 114 20.88 -16.68 -20.45
CA GLY A 114 21.66 -17.86 -20.10
C GLY A 114 20.76 -19.06 -19.85
N TRP A 115 21.31 -20.13 -19.29
CA TRP A 115 20.55 -21.34 -18.95
C TRP A 115 19.32 -20.97 -18.10
N PRO A 116 18.08 -21.27 -18.55
CA PRO A 116 16.90 -20.88 -17.79
C PRO A 116 16.89 -21.54 -16.40
N SER A 117 16.46 -20.79 -15.38
CA SER A 117 16.38 -21.28 -13.99
C SER A 117 15.00 -20.99 -13.38
N GLY A 118 14.69 -21.63 -12.25
CA GLY A 118 13.47 -21.35 -11.50
C GLY A 118 13.42 -19.90 -10.98
N ALA A 119 14.56 -19.30 -10.67
CA ALA A 119 14.64 -17.86 -10.35
C ALA A 119 14.23 -17.00 -11.55
N ASN A 120 14.68 -17.36 -12.76
CA ASN A 120 14.31 -16.62 -13.97
C ASN A 120 12.82 -16.73 -14.29
N ILE A 121 12.22 -17.91 -14.09
CA ILE A 121 10.78 -18.11 -14.18
C ILE A 121 10.05 -17.24 -13.15
N SER A 122 10.54 -17.18 -11.91
CA SER A 122 9.94 -16.37 -10.85
C SER A 122 9.94 -14.88 -11.20
N GLY A 123 11.06 -14.34 -11.68
CA GLY A 123 11.16 -12.95 -12.13
C GLY A 123 10.26 -12.65 -13.32
N MET A 124 10.20 -13.56 -14.30
CA MET A 124 9.31 -13.42 -15.45
C MET A 124 7.84 -13.46 -15.04
N LEU A 125 7.46 -14.39 -14.16
CA LEU A 125 6.09 -14.51 -13.67
C LEU A 125 5.66 -13.24 -12.94
N LYS A 126 6.53 -12.68 -12.07
CA LYS A 126 6.30 -11.40 -11.40
C LYS A 126 6.08 -10.28 -12.41
N TYR A 127 6.94 -10.18 -13.43
CA TYR A 127 6.78 -9.18 -14.48
C TYR A 127 5.46 -9.34 -15.24
N VAL A 128 5.10 -10.56 -15.63
CA VAL A 128 3.87 -10.80 -16.42
C VAL A 128 2.62 -10.50 -15.60
N ILE A 129 2.56 -10.95 -14.34
CA ILE A 129 1.42 -10.64 -13.45
C ILE A 129 1.25 -9.13 -13.28
N ASN A 130 2.35 -8.38 -13.21
CA ASN A 130 2.30 -6.94 -13.00
C ASN A 130 2.00 -6.12 -14.27
N ASN A 131 2.10 -6.70 -15.45
CA ASN A 131 1.94 -5.96 -16.71
C ASN A 131 0.78 -6.47 -17.58
N TYR A 132 0.17 -7.61 -17.22
CA TYR A 132 -0.89 -8.25 -18.01
C TYR A 132 -2.10 -8.67 -17.16
N ARG A 133 -3.29 -8.67 -17.76
CA ARG A 133 -4.55 -9.15 -17.15
C ARG A 133 -4.60 -10.67 -17.13
N VAL A 134 -3.86 -11.25 -16.19
CA VAL A 134 -3.75 -12.69 -15.98
C VAL A 134 -4.83 -13.18 -15.01
N ASP A 135 -5.46 -14.31 -15.31
CA ASP A 135 -6.25 -15.08 -14.34
C ASP A 135 -5.25 -15.76 -13.38
N PRO A 136 -5.12 -15.29 -12.12
CA PRO A 136 -4.12 -15.82 -11.19
C PRO A 136 -4.35 -17.31 -10.91
N LYS A 137 -5.60 -17.79 -11.06
CA LYS A 137 -5.95 -19.19 -10.84
C LYS A 137 -5.54 -20.07 -12.00
N ARG A 138 -5.08 -19.53 -13.12
CA ARG A 138 -4.78 -20.27 -14.36
C ARG A 138 -3.47 -19.80 -14.98
N ILE A 139 -2.39 -19.96 -14.22
CA ILE A 139 -1.02 -19.77 -14.69
C ILE A 139 -0.43 -21.13 -14.98
N TYR A 140 0.07 -21.34 -16.21
CA TYR A 140 0.62 -22.59 -16.65
C TYR A 140 2.05 -22.41 -17.13
N LEU A 141 2.91 -23.38 -16.82
CA LEU A 141 4.28 -23.42 -17.34
C LEU A 141 4.45 -24.55 -18.33
N MET A 142 5.14 -24.25 -19.42
CA MET A 142 5.55 -25.23 -20.42
C MET A 142 7.00 -24.99 -20.76
N GLY A 143 7.83 -26.02 -20.90
CA GLY A 143 9.24 -25.81 -21.23
C GLY A 143 9.94 -27.02 -21.80
N ILE A 144 10.92 -26.78 -22.67
CA ILE A 144 11.66 -27.81 -23.40
C ILE A 144 13.10 -27.92 -22.91
N SER A 145 13.65 -29.13 -22.83
CA SER A 145 15.07 -29.36 -22.55
C SER A 145 15.55 -28.61 -21.30
N ALA A 146 16.50 -27.68 -21.42
CA ALA A 146 16.90 -26.75 -20.35
C ALA A 146 15.69 -26.10 -19.66
N GLY A 147 14.76 -25.54 -20.42
CA GLY A 147 13.53 -24.93 -19.90
C GLY A 147 12.60 -25.92 -19.22
N GLY A 148 12.49 -27.14 -19.74
CA GLY A 148 11.76 -28.23 -19.07
C GLY A 148 12.40 -28.61 -17.74
N GLY A 149 13.73 -28.53 -17.64
CA GLY A 149 14.48 -28.65 -16.39
C GLY A 149 14.18 -27.53 -15.41
N SER A 150 14.11 -26.29 -15.90
CA SER A 150 13.80 -25.11 -15.07
C SER A 150 12.39 -25.15 -14.47
N LEU A 151 11.44 -25.83 -15.11
CA LEU A 151 10.11 -26.08 -14.53
C LEU A 151 10.22 -26.96 -13.28
N TRP A 152 11.03 -28.02 -13.31
CA TRP A 152 11.31 -28.87 -12.14
C TRP A 152 12.03 -28.08 -11.05
N ASP A 153 13.03 -27.28 -11.42
CA ASP A 153 13.73 -26.38 -10.49
C ASP A 153 12.74 -25.40 -9.83
N PHE A 154 11.93 -24.67 -10.61
CA PHE A 154 10.94 -23.72 -10.10
C PHE A 154 9.95 -24.34 -9.13
N ALA A 155 9.24 -25.40 -9.57
CA ALA A 155 8.16 -25.99 -8.81
C ALA A 155 8.67 -26.84 -7.65
N GLY A 156 9.86 -27.43 -7.80
CA GLY A 156 10.52 -28.26 -6.78
C GLY A 156 11.35 -27.49 -5.77
N ASN A 157 11.53 -26.17 -5.94
CA ASN A 157 12.29 -25.33 -5.02
C ASN A 157 11.51 -25.00 -3.74
N SER A 158 10.23 -24.68 -3.84
CA SER A 158 9.40 -24.36 -2.67
C SER A 158 7.91 -24.59 -2.93
N ILE A 159 7.15 -24.88 -1.85
CA ILE A 159 5.68 -24.98 -1.90
C ILE A 159 5.07 -23.66 -2.40
N SER A 160 5.65 -22.52 -2.04
CA SER A 160 5.19 -21.22 -2.53
C SER A 160 5.28 -21.12 -4.05
N ASN A 161 6.40 -21.50 -4.66
CA ASN A 161 6.53 -21.49 -6.12
C ASN A 161 5.63 -22.52 -6.80
N SER A 162 5.59 -23.74 -6.28
CA SER A 162 4.71 -24.79 -6.80
C SER A 162 3.24 -24.35 -6.77
N ASN A 163 2.83 -23.70 -5.68
CA ASN A 163 1.48 -23.17 -5.55
C ASN A 163 1.18 -22.06 -6.53
N LYS A 164 2.12 -21.25 -7.03
CA LYS A 164 1.84 -20.11 -7.95
C LYS A 164 1.27 -20.50 -9.31
N ILE A 165 1.29 -21.79 -9.66
CA ILE A 165 0.89 -22.28 -10.98
C ILE A 165 -0.19 -23.35 -10.84
N ALA A 166 -1.06 -23.42 -11.84
CA ALA A 166 -2.21 -24.32 -11.88
C ALA A 166 -1.87 -25.71 -12.43
N ALA A 167 -0.88 -25.79 -13.33
CA ALA A 167 -0.33 -27.03 -13.89
C ALA A 167 0.98 -26.74 -14.64
N MET A 168 1.79 -27.77 -14.87
CA MET A 168 2.99 -27.65 -15.72
C MET A 168 3.21 -28.83 -16.67
N ILE A 169 3.90 -28.55 -17.77
CA ILE A 169 4.26 -29.51 -18.82
C ILE A 169 5.75 -29.40 -19.15
N PRO A 170 6.59 -30.21 -18.50
CA PRO A 170 8.01 -30.33 -18.85
C PRO A 170 8.21 -31.33 -20.01
N PHE A 171 8.87 -30.88 -21.08
CA PHE A 171 9.32 -31.71 -22.20
C PHE A 171 10.81 -32.02 -22.04
N CYS A 172 11.17 -33.29 -21.93
CA CYS A 172 12.54 -33.81 -21.77
C CYS A 172 13.45 -32.93 -20.89
N GLY A 173 12.97 -32.63 -19.67
CA GLY A 173 13.56 -31.62 -18.80
C GLY A 173 14.98 -31.95 -18.32
N ALA A 174 15.94 -31.07 -18.63
CA ALA A 174 17.35 -31.21 -18.30
C ALA A 174 17.66 -30.80 -16.84
N PHE A 175 17.07 -31.50 -15.87
CA PHE A 175 17.33 -31.30 -14.45
C PHE A 175 17.24 -32.63 -13.70
N SER A 176 18.33 -32.99 -13.01
CA SER A 176 18.44 -34.28 -12.33
C SER A 176 17.34 -34.46 -11.28
N PRO A 177 16.65 -35.60 -11.24
CA PRO A 177 15.60 -35.87 -10.27
C PRO A 177 16.09 -35.83 -8.83
N ALA A 178 15.38 -35.09 -7.99
CA ALA A 178 15.63 -35.04 -6.55
C ALA A 178 14.33 -35.33 -5.79
N GLN A 179 14.34 -36.36 -4.93
CA GLN A 179 13.16 -36.78 -4.15
C GLN A 179 12.59 -35.63 -3.30
N VAL A 180 13.45 -34.81 -2.68
CA VAL A 180 13.01 -33.67 -1.85
C VAL A 180 12.19 -32.67 -2.67
N SER A 181 12.66 -32.34 -3.86
CA SER A 181 11.96 -31.43 -4.77
C SER A 181 10.68 -32.04 -5.35
N ALA A 182 10.68 -33.34 -5.62
CA ALA A 182 9.50 -34.08 -6.07
C ALA A 182 8.42 -34.10 -4.97
N ASN A 183 8.82 -34.26 -3.71
CA ASN A 183 7.93 -34.20 -2.55
C ASN A 183 7.27 -32.82 -2.41
N ILE A 184 7.99 -31.73 -2.71
CA ILE A 184 7.42 -30.37 -2.69
C ILE A 184 6.32 -30.22 -3.75
N ILE A 185 6.57 -30.71 -4.96
CA ILE A 185 5.58 -30.70 -6.05
C ILE A 185 4.36 -31.53 -5.67
N ALA A 186 4.57 -32.74 -5.12
CA ALA A 186 3.51 -33.63 -4.68
C ALA A 186 2.68 -33.05 -3.52
N ALA A 187 3.34 -32.48 -2.51
CA ALA A 187 2.70 -31.84 -1.35
C ALA A 187 1.85 -30.63 -1.74
N SER A 188 2.23 -29.92 -2.81
CA SER A 188 1.45 -28.81 -3.38
C SER A 188 0.29 -29.30 -4.25
N ASN A 189 0.20 -30.61 -4.49
CA ASN A 189 -0.79 -31.27 -5.33
C ASN A 189 -0.87 -30.65 -6.74
N LEU A 190 0.30 -30.27 -7.26
CA LEU A 190 0.46 -29.61 -8.56
C LEU A 190 0.26 -30.64 -9.68
N PRO A 191 -0.70 -30.44 -10.61
CA PRO A 191 -0.84 -31.28 -11.79
C PRO A 191 0.37 -31.19 -12.71
N VAL A 192 0.94 -32.34 -13.06
CA VAL A 192 2.10 -32.46 -13.94
C VAL A 192 1.82 -33.44 -15.07
N TRP A 193 2.13 -33.05 -16.31
CA TRP A 193 2.15 -33.95 -17.45
C TRP A 193 3.48 -33.81 -18.19
N ALA A 194 4.40 -34.73 -17.92
CA ALA A 194 5.72 -34.77 -18.54
C ALA A 194 5.68 -35.53 -19.88
N PHE A 195 6.59 -35.14 -20.78
CA PHE A 195 6.79 -35.78 -22.08
C PHE A 195 8.28 -36.07 -22.29
N HIS A 196 8.60 -37.19 -22.93
CA HIS A 196 9.98 -37.57 -23.24
C HIS A 196 10.04 -38.56 -24.41
N ASN A 197 11.14 -38.60 -25.16
CA ASN A 197 11.40 -39.68 -26.12
C ASN A 197 12.14 -40.84 -25.43
N THR A 198 11.89 -42.08 -25.84
CA THR A 198 12.48 -43.28 -25.19
C THR A 198 13.99 -43.44 -25.43
N ASN A 199 14.53 -42.84 -26.50
CA ASN A 199 15.93 -42.92 -26.92
C ASN A 199 16.63 -41.56 -26.88
N ASP A 200 16.21 -40.66 -25.98
CA ASP A 200 16.82 -39.34 -25.84
C ASP A 200 18.29 -39.46 -25.41
N GLY A 201 19.20 -39.12 -26.32
CA GLY A 201 20.64 -39.16 -26.12
C GLY A 201 21.22 -37.91 -25.46
N THR A 202 20.42 -36.87 -25.24
CA THR A 202 20.87 -35.60 -24.63
C THR A 202 20.45 -35.52 -23.17
N VAL A 203 19.17 -35.77 -22.88
CA VAL A 203 18.64 -35.84 -21.51
C VAL A 203 18.13 -37.26 -21.29
N PRO A 204 18.65 -38.01 -20.30
CA PRO A 204 18.20 -39.38 -20.10
C PRO A 204 16.70 -39.43 -19.79
N VAL A 205 15.95 -40.27 -20.50
CA VAL A 205 14.51 -40.51 -20.25
C VAL A 205 14.22 -40.93 -18.80
N ALA A 206 15.19 -41.58 -18.15
CA ALA A 206 15.17 -41.92 -16.73
C ALA A 206 14.85 -40.70 -15.85
N TYR A 207 15.27 -39.49 -16.23
CA TYR A 207 14.97 -38.28 -15.45
C TYR A 207 13.47 -38.05 -15.34
N SER A 208 12.73 -38.08 -16.45
CA SER A 208 11.28 -37.91 -16.39
C SER A 208 10.58 -39.07 -15.69
N ARG A 209 11.07 -40.31 -15.85
CA ARG A 209 10.53 -41.48 -15.14
C ARG A 209 10.66 -41.31 -13.62
N ASP A 210 11.85 -40.95 -13.15
CA ASP A 210 12.14 -40.81 -11.73
C ASP A 210 11.41 -39.64 -11.10
N TRP A 211 11.34 -38.46 -11.76
CA TRP A 211 10.51 -37.34 -11.29
C TRP A 211 9.05 -37.76 -11.06
N ILE A 212 8.46 -38.45 -12.03
CA ILE A 212 7.06 -38.88 -11.98
C ILE A 212 6.86 -39.96 -10.91
N ASN A 213 7.78 -40.92 -10.81
CA ASN A 213 7.75 -41.95 -9.76
C ASN A 213 7.87 -41.32 -8.36
N TYR A 214 8.80 -40.40 -8.15
CA TYR A 214 8.99 -39.72 -6.87
C TYR A 214 7.76 -38.90 -6.46
N ILE A 215 7.13 -38.19 -7.40
CA ILE A 215 5.89 -37.44 -7.14
C ILE A 215 4.76 -38.40 -6.75
N ASN A 216 4.53 -39.46 -7.53
CA ASN A 216 3.40 -40.36 -7.34
C ASN A 216 3.55 -41.28 -6.11
N ASN A 217 4.78 -41.56 -5.67
CA ASN A 217 5.06 -42.32 -4.45
C ASN A 217 4.98 -41.49 -3.16
N TYR A 218 4.78 -40.18 -3.25
CA TYR A 218 4.60 -39.32 -2.07
C TYR A 218 3.33 -39.70 -1.29
N THR A 219 3.36 -39.52 0.04
CA THR A 219 2.20 -39.76 0.92
C THR A 219 1.86 -38.48 1.69
N PRO A 220 0.60 -37.97 1.60
CA PRO A 220 -0.53 -38.53 0.85
C PRO A 220 -0.32 -38.46 -0.67
N THR A 221 -0.84 -39.45 -1.38
CA THR A 221 -0.72 -39.53 -2.84
C THR A 221 -1.36 -38.30 -3.51
N PRO A 222 -0.66 -37.63 -4.45
CA PRO A 222 -1.22 -36.48 -5.14
C PRO A 222 -2.44 -36.87 -6.00
N SER A 223 -3.38 -35.95 -6.15
CA SER A 223 -4.59 -36.10 -6.96
C SER A 223 -4.81 -34.84 -7.81
N PRO A 224 -4.59 -34.88 -9.14
CA PRO A 224 -4.32 -36.09 -9.93
C PRO A 224 -2.88 -36.57 -9.75
N LEU A 225 -2.66 -37.84 -10.11
CA LEU A 225 -1.32 -38.37 -10.30
C LEU A 225 -0.61 -37.62 -11.43
N ALA A 226 0.70 -37.44 -11.28
CA ALA A 226 1.56 -36.94 -12.33
C ALA A 226 1.63 -37.95 -13.49
N LYS A 227 1.62 -37.45 -14.73
CA LYS A 227 1.57 -38.26 -15.95
C LYS A 227 2.89 -38.17 -16.70
N LEU A 228 3.29 -39.27 -17.34
CA LEU A 228 4.37 -39.31 -18.32
C LEU A 228 3.84 -39.86 -19.64
N THR A 229 4.08 -39.15 -20.73
CA THR A 229 3.93 -39.67 -22.09
C THR A 229 5.30 -39.88 -22.69
N GLU A 230 5.59 -41.10 -23.12
CA GLU A 230 6.83 -41.43 -23.80
C GLU A 230 6.57 -41.67 -25.30
N PHE A 231 7.36 -41.04 -26.16
CA PHE A 231 7.34 -41.33 -27.60
C PHE A 231 8.43 -42.34 -27.95
N PRO A 232 8.07 -43.48 -28.57
CA PRO A 232 9.06 -44.41 -29.07
C PRO A 232 9.78 -43.78 -30.27
N VAL A 233 11.08 -43.51 -30.14
CA VAL A 233 11.93 -42.97 -31.21
C VAL A 233 13.12 -43.90 -31.43
N VAL A 234 13.31 -44.33 -32.68
CA VAL A 234 14.41 -45.23 -33.09
C VAL A 234 15.44 -44.55 -34.01
N SER A 235 15.51 -43.21 -33.94
CA SER A 235 16.50 -42.44 -34.69
C SER A 235 17.82 -42.36 -33.93
N SER A 236 18.94 -42.43 -34.65
CA SER A 236 20.28 -42.10 -34.15
C SER A 236 20.63 -40.60 -34.30
N ASP A 237 19.79 -39.83 -34.98
CA ASP A 237 19.92 -38.37 -35.03
C ASP A 237 19.61 -37.79 -33.65
N ALA A 238 20.61 -37.16 -33.03
CA ALA A 238 20.53 -36.66 -31.66
C ALA A 238 19.45 -35.56 -31.47
N VAL A 239 19.15 -34.77 -32.51
CA VAL A 239 18.10 -33.75 -32.45
C VAL A 239 16.74 -34.44 -32.45
N ILE A 240 16.49 -35.34 -33.41
CA ILE A 240 15.22 -36.08 -33.48
C ILE A 240 15.00 -36.93 -32.23
N ALA A 241 16.06 -37.54 -31.72
CA ALA A 241 16.01 -38.33 -30.49
C ALA A 241 15.65 -37.49 -29.26
N HIS A 242 16.08 -36.23 -29.19
CA HIS A 242 15.81 -35.32 -28.06
C HIS A 242 14.47 -34.55 -28.17
N GLU A 243 14.01 -34.31 -29.39
CA GLU A 243 12.87 -33.47 -29.72
C GLU A 243 11.54 -34.20 -29.47
N CYS A 244 10.98 -34.06 -28.26
CA CYS A 244 9.68 -34.67 -27.88
C CYS A 244 8.51 -33.67 -27.90
N TRP A 245 8.76 -32.40 -28.18
CA TRP A 245 7.81 -31.31 -27.95
C TRP A 245 6.97 -30.96 -29.18
N SER A 246 7.48 -31.16 -30.40
CA SER A 246 6.80 -30.73 -31.63
C SER A 246 5.51 -31.52 -31.82
N GLN A 247 5.55 -32.85 -31.70
CA GLN A 247 4.33 -33.66 -31.75
C GLN A 247 3.40 -33.33 -30.58
N ALA A 248 3.92 -33.23 -29.36
CA ALA A 248 3.11 -33.05 -28.15
C ALA A 248 2.38 -31.70 -28.10
N THR A 249 2.92 -30.67 -28.76
CA THR A 249 2.30 -29.33 -28.83
C THR A 249 1.31 -29.16 -29.98
N LEU A 250 1.17 -30.13 -30.89
CA LEU A 250 0.15 -30.06 -31.94
C LEU A 250 -1.26 -30.13 -31.34
N LEU A 251 -2.16 -29.26 -31.82
CA LEU A 251 -3.59 -29.28 -31.43
C LEU A 251 -4.28 -30.61 -31.76
N THR A 252 -3.81 -31.29 -32.82
CA THR A 252 -4.30 -32.58 -33.32
C THR A 252 -3.81 -33.75 -32.49
N TYR A 253 -2.72 -33.58 -31.72
CA TYR A 253 -2.21 -34.62 -30.85
C TYR A 253 -3.03 -34.65 -29.56
N LYS A 254 -4.00 -35.58 -29.53
CA LYS A 254 -4.96 -35.74 -28.43
C LYS A 254 -4.85 -37.13 -27.79
N PRO A 255 -3.76 -37.43 -27.06
CA PRO A 255 -3.65 -38.71 -26.37
C PRO A 255 -4.79 -38.83 -25.35
N ASN A 256 -5.62 -39.87 -25.51
CA ASN A 256 -6.86 -40.05 -24.74
C ASN A 256 -7.91 -38.95 -24.94
N GLY A 257 -7.98 -38.36 -26.15
CA GLY A 257 -9.06 -37.46 -26.57
C GLY A 257 -8.91 -36.00 -26.12
N ILE A 258 -7.84 -35.65 -25.42
CA ILE A 258 -7.56 -34.28 -24.95
C ILE A 258 -6.16 -33.84 -25.36
N ASN A 259 -6.00 -32.62 -25.90
CA ASN A 259 -4.67 -32.06 -26.12
C ASN A 259 -4.14 -31.39 -24.84
N ILE A 260 -2.87 -31.03 -24.84
CA ILE A 260 -2.21 -30.43 -23.67
C ILE A 260 -2.87 -29.12 -23.20
N TYR A 261 -3.38 -28.30 -24.11
CA TYR A 261 -4.00 -27.02 -23.78
C TYR A 261 -5.35 -27.19 -23.10
N GLU A 262 -6.18 -28.10 -23.63
CA GLU A 262 -7.45 -28.51 -23.04
C GLU A 262 -7.20 -29.14 -21.65
N TRP A 263 -6.15 -29.93 -21.50
CA TRP A 263 -5.75 -30.52 -20.22
C TRP A 263 -5.34 -29.46 -19.19
N LEU A 264 -4.51 -28.48 -19.58
CA LEU A 264 -4.13 -27.35 -18.71
C LEU A 264 -5.37 -26.61 -18.20
N LEU A 265 -6.32 -26.29 -19.09
CA LEU A 265 -7.56 -25.59 -18.76
C LEU A 265 -8.49 -26.35 -17.81
N GLY A 266 -8.32 -27.68 -17.70
CA GLY A 266 -8.98 -28.50 -16.70
C GLY A 266 -8.52 -28.21 -15.26
N PHE A 267 -7.41 -27.50 -15.08
CA PHE A 267 -6.86 -27.18 -13.77
C PHE A 267 -6.93 -25.69 -13.46
N LYS A 268 -7.19 -25.43 -12.18
CA LYS A 268 -7.00 -24.13 -11.53
C LYS A 268 -6.07 -24.34 -10.35
N GLN A 269 -5.32 -23.30 -10.00
CA GLN A 269 -4.56 -23.21 -8.77
C GLN A 269 -5.47 -23.59 -7.59
N ARG A 270 -5.02 -24.56 -6.77
CA ARG A 270 -5.86 -25.21 -5.74
C ARG A 270 -5.72 -24.62 -4.35
N ASN A 271 -4.67 -23.83 -4.13
CA ASN A 271 -4.48 -23.04 -2.93
C ASN A 271 -4.63 -21.57 -3.29
N ASN A 272 -5.53 -20.87 -2.60
CA ASN A 272 -5.56 -19.42 -2.62
C ASN A 272 -4.14 -18.93 -2.29
N ILE A 273 -3.44 -18.29 -3.23
CA ILE A 273 -2.55 -17.21 -2.80
C ILE A 273 -3.48 -16.30 -2.03
N ILE A 274 -3.27 -16.18 -0.72
CA ILE A 274 -3.98 -15.18 0.06
C ILE A 274 -3.54 -13.87 -0.58
N ASN A 275 -4.41 -13.27 -1.39
CA ASN A 275 -4.19 -11.93 -1.90
C ASN A 275 -3.88 -11.07 -0.67
N LEU A 276 -2.70 -10.46 -0.62
CA LEU A 276 -2.43 -9.50 0.44
C LEU A 276 -3.10 -8.20 0.04
N ALA A 277 -3.66 -7.49 1.04
CA ALA A 277 -4.20 -6.18 0.75
C ALA A 277 -3.05 -5.25 0.32
N PRO A 278 -3.29 -4.31 -0.62
CA PRO A 278 -2.26 -3.38 -1.05
C PRO A 278 -1.83 -2.47 0.10
N PHE A 279 -0.70 -1.79 -0.05
CA PHE A 279 -0.28 -0.71 0.83
C PHE A 279 -0.74 0.63 0.23
N ALA A 280 -1.71 1.29 0.87
CA ALA A 280 -2.12 2.64 0.54
C ALA A 280 -1.15 3.66 1.16
N ASN A 281 -0.77 4.68 0.40
CA ASN A 281 -0.01 5.83 0.88
C ASN A 281 -0.62 7.11 0.31
N ALA A 282 -1.28 7.88 1.16
CA ALA A 282 -1.95 9.13 0.80
C ALA A 282 -0.99 10.33 0.73
N GLY A 283 0.27 10.14 1.09
CA GLY A 283 1.27 11.19 1.20
C GLY A 283 1.29 11.85 2.59
N GLN A 284 2.16 12.85 2.74
CA GLN A 284 2.32 13.57 4.01
C GLN A 284 1.22 14.62 4.21
N ASP A 285 0.93 14.94 5.47
CA ASP A 285 0.05 16.05 5.85
C ASP A 285 0.53 17.39 5.26
N GLN A 286 -0.40 18.25 4.88
CA GLN A 286 -0.13 19.50 4.17
C GLN A 286 -0.61 20.73 4.96
N GLY A 287 0.10 21.85 4.79
CA GLY A 287 -0.31 23.17 5.27
C GLY A 287 -0.31 24.16 4.11
N LEU A 288 -1.44 24.83 3.86
CA LEU A 288 -1.65 25.70 2.70
C LEU A 288 -2.36 26.99 3.12
N VAL A 289 -2.04 28.11 2.49
CA VAL A 289 -2.66 29.41 2.76
C VAL A 289 -3.52 29.80 1.56
N LEU A 290 -4.74 30.30 1.79
CA LEU A 290 -5.62 30.68 0.69
C LEU A 290 -5.05 31.88 -0.13
N PRO A 291 -5.44 32.01 -1.41
CA PRO A 291 -6.11 30.99 -2.21
C PRO A 291 -5.18 29.78 -2.42
N ALA A 292 -5.69 28.58 -2.18
CA ALA A 292 -4.91 27.35 -2.18
C ALA A 292 -5.52 26.31 -3.13
N ILE A 293 -4.64 25.54 -3.78
CA ILE A 293 -4.97 24.29 -4.46
C ILE A 293 -4.19 23.19 -3.75
N VAL A 294 -4.88 22.19 -3.23
CA VAL A 294 -4.27 21.02 -2.59
C VAL A 294 -3.78 20.07 -3.68
N GLN A 295 -2.56 19.57 -3.56
CA GLN A 295 -1.99 18.57 -4.47
C GLN A 295 -1.90 17.23 -3.74
N LEU A 296 -2.78 16.29 -4.03
CA LEU A 296 -2.74 14.96 -3.42
C LEU A 296 -1.83 14.03 -4.25
N ASN A 297 -1.20 13.05 -3.62
CA ASN A 297 -0.33 12.12 -4.32
C ASN A 297 -0.37 10.71 -3.73
N GLY A 298 -1.01 9.78 -4.45
CA GLY A 298 -1.09 8.37 -4.09
C GLY A 298 0.00 7.50 -4.72
N SER A 299 0.95 8.07 -5.47
CA SER A 299 1.90 7.32 -6.32
C SER A 299 2.87 6.42 -5.55
N ALA A 300 3.01 6.62 -4.24
CA ALA A 300 3.83 5.79 -3.36
C ALA A 300 3.10 4.55 -2.82
N SER A 301 1.82 4.37 -3.17
CA SER A 301 1.07 3.15 -2.87
C SER A 301 1.63 1.98 -3.68
N MET A 302 1.63 0.79 -3.11
CA MET A 302 2.18 -0.40 -3.77
C MET A 302 1.41 -1.66 -3.38
N ASP A 303 1.53 -2.69 -4.20
CA ASP A 303 1.06 -4.03 -3.90
C ASP A 303 2.27 -4.97 -4.03
N THR A 304 2.48 -5.83 -3.03
CA THR A 304 3.65 -6.70 -2.94
C THR A 304 3.53 -7.97 -3.77
N ASP A 305 2.30 -8.43 -4.00
CA ASP A 305 1.95 -9.65 -4.72
C ASP A 305 1.11 -9.40 -5.97
N GLY A 306 0.72 -8.15 -6.23
CA GLY A 306 -0.02 -7.74 -7.42
C GLY A 306 0.25 -6.30 -7.87
N ILE A 307 -0.77 -5.69 -8.47
CA ILE A 307 -0.77 -4.29 -8.92
C ILE A 307 -2.01 -3.56 -8.45
N ILE A 308 -1.89 -2.26 -8.22
CA ILE A 308 -3.04 -1.39 -7.95
C ILE A 308 -3.76 -1.08 -9.28
N VAL A 309 -5.05 -1.41 -9.35
CA VAL A 309 -5.90 -1.21 -10.53
C VAL A 309 -6.87 -0.04 -10.39
N ALA A 310 -7.08 0.46 -9.15
CA ALA A 310 -7.94 1.61 -8.92
C ALA A 310 -7.48 2.45 -7.73
N TYR A 311 -7.62 3.77 -7.88
CA TYR A 311 -7.45 4.77 -6.83
C TYR A 311 -8.80 5.44 -6.59
N LYS A 312 -9.08 5.82 -5.35
CA LYS A 312 -10.26 6.61 -5.02
C LYS A 312 -9.99 7.50 -3.82
N TRP A 313 -10.10 8.79 -4.04
CA TRP A 313 -10.02 9.82 -3.03
C TRP A 313 -11.40 10.20 -2.54
N ARG A 314 -11.52 10.43 -1.23
CA ARG A 314 -12.70 11.08 -0.65
C ARG A 314 -12.31 12.01 0.48
N LYS A 315 -13.13 13.03 0.72
CA LYS A 315 -13.10 13.77 1.97
C LYS A 315 -13.79 12.94 3.05
N VAL A 316 -13.11 12.69 4.15
CA VAL A 316 -13.67 12.05 5.35
C VAL A 316 -14.22 13.09 6.31
N ASN A 317 -13.45 14.17 6.52
CA ASN A 317 -13.81 15.26 7.42
C ASN A 317 -13.32 16.62 6.90
N GLY A 318 -13.86 17.71 7.45
CA GLY A 318 -13.52 19.08 7.11
C GLY A 318 -14.62 19.83 6.37
N PRO A 319 -14.37 21.12 6.00
CA PRO A 319 -15.37 21.99 5.40
C PRO A 319 -16.06 21.42 4.15
N ASN A 320 -17.31 21.82 3.90
CA ASN A 320 -18.13 21.29 2.80
C ASN A 320 -17.73 21.79 1.41
N SER A 321 -17.01 22.92 1.35
CA SER A 321 -16.51 23.47 0.10
C SER A 321 -15.18 22.83 -0.28
N TYR A 322 -15.17 22.05 -1.35
CA TYR A 322 -14.00 21.49 -2.01
C TYR A 322 -14.41 20.92 -3.37
N SER A 323 -13.46 20.71 -4.29
CA SER A 323 -13.72 20.04 -5.56
C SER A 323 -12.48 19.28 -6.02
N PHE A 324 -12.62 17.98 -6.30
CA PHE A 324 -11.54 17.18 -6.90
C PHE A 324 -11.47 17.46 -8.40
N SER A 325 -10.26 17.50 -8.97
CA SER A 325 -10.07 17.46 -10.42
C SER A 325 -10.55 16.13 -11.01
N ASP A 326 -10.19 15.02 -10.36
CA ASP A 326 -10.66 13.66 -10.62
C ASP A 326 -10.40 12.82 -9.37
N SER A 327 -11.44 12.45 -8.62
CA SER A 327 -11.27 11.65 -7.40
C SER A 327 -10.70 10.25 -7.64
N THR A 328 -10.57 9.78 -8.88
CA THR A 328 -10.04 8.47 -9.23
C THR A 328 -8.62 8.48 -9.79
N ALA A 329 -8.05 9.68 -9.99
CA ALA A 329 -6.67 9.82 -10.40
C ALA A 329 -5.68 9.47 -9.27
N ILE A 330 -4.45 9.08 -9.66
CA ILE A 330 -3.36 8.80 -8.70
C ILE A 330 -2.98 10.06 -7.91
N SER A 331 -2.94 11.22 -8.59
CA SER A 331 -2.49 12.49 -8.00
C SER A 331 -3.45 13.63 -8.39
N PRO A 332 -4.66 13.71 -7.79
CA PRO A 332 -5.62 14.75 -8.11
C PRO A 332 -5.31 16.06 -7.40
N THR A 333 -5.87 17.15 -7.92
CA THR A 333 -5.91 18.44 -7.24
C THR A 333 -7.23 18.62 -6.51
N VAL A 334 -7.22 19.34 -5.39
CA VAL A 334 -8.43 19.80 -4.69
C VAL A 334 -8.47 21.32 -4.70
N SER A 335 -9.51 21.88 -5.32
CA SER A 335 -9.76 23.31 -5.39
C SER A 335 -10.99 23.71 -4.56
N ASN A 336 -11.32 25.00 -4.54
CA ASN A 336 -12.47 25.56 -3.80
C ASN A 336 -12.45 25.25 -2.30
N VAL A 337 -11.27 25.04 -1.73
CA VAL A 337 -11.10 24.82 -0.30
C VAL A 337 -11.33 26.13 0.45
N LEU A 338 -12.04 26.06 1.56
CA LEU A 338 -12.13 27.11 2.59
C LEU A 338 -11.14 26.86 3.72
N GLN A 339 -10.90 27.88 4.54
CA GLN A 339 -10.13 27.75 5.77
C GLN A 339 -10.69 26.61 6.64
N GLY A 340 -9.81 25.79 7.19
CA GLY A 340 -10.16 24.66 8.05
C GLY A 340 -9.21 23.49 7.88
N VAL A 341 -9.47 22.41 8.62
CA VAL A 341 -8.71 21.16 8.52
C VAL A 341 -9.53 20.17 7.71
N TYR A 342 -8.99 19.69 6.60
CA TYR A 342 -9.56 18.61 5.80
C TYR A 342 -8.85 17.31 6.13
N GLN A 343 -9.60 16.22 6.18
CA GLN A 343 -9.06 14.87 6.14
C GLN A 343 -9.45 14.24 4.81
N PHE A 344 -8.47 13.94 3.97
CA PHE A 344 -8.66 13.20 2.74
C PHE A 344 -8.16 11.77 2.92
N GLU A 345 -8.93 10.81 2.42
CA GLU A 345 -8.58 9.39 2.45
C GLU A 345 -8.40 8.89 1.02
N LEU A 346 -7.29 8.20 0.79
CA LEU A 346 -7.03 7.40 -0.39
C LEU A 346 -7.46 5.96 -0.12
N SER A 347 -8.30 5.40 -0.98
CA SER A 347 -8.52 3.95 -1.11
C SER A 347 -7.78 3.46 -2.36
N VAL A 348 -6.99 2.40 -2.25
CA VAL A 348 -6.37 1.70 -3.38
C VAL A 348 -6.90 0.28 -3.47
N THR A 349 -7.20 -0.19 -4.68
CA THR A 349 -7.71 -1.54 -4.95
C THR A 349 -6.71 -2.30 -5.81
N ASP A 350 -6.38 -3.53 -5.42
CA ASP A 350 -5.50 -4.39 -6.21
C ASP A 350 -6.21 -5.15 -7.34
N ASN A 351 -5.44 -5.80 -8.20
CA ASN A 351 -5.91 -6.58 -9.36
C ASN A 351 -6.74 -7.81 -8.99
N LEU A 352 -6.79 -8.19 -7.71
CA LEU A 352 -7.58 -9.30 -7.18
C LEU A 352 -8.75 -8.81 -6.31
N GLY A 353 -8.93 -7.50 -6.17
CA GLY A 353 -10.08 -6.83 -5.57
C GLY A 353 -9.98 -6.49 -4.07
N LEU A 354 -8.85 -6.73 -3.39
CA LEU A 354 -8.70 -6.23 -2.02
C LEU A 354 -8.40 -4.73 -2.01
N VAL A 355 -8.82 -4.08 -0.93
CA VAL A 355 -8.78 -2.63 -0.77
C VAL A 355 -8.01 -2.28 0.49
N SER A 356 -7.13 -1.30 0.37
CA SER A 356 -6.43 -0.67 1.49
C SER A 356 -6.64 0.83 1.48
N LYS A 357 -6.45 1.46 2.64
CA LYS A 357 -6.75 2.87 2.86
C LYS A 357 -5.65 3.57 3.65
N ASP A 358 -5.43 4.83 3.30
CA ASP A 358 -4.58 5.74 4.07
C ASP A 358 -5.17 7.15 4.01
N SER A 359 -4.84 8.01 4.98
CA SER A 359 -5.39 9.36 5.06
C SER A 359 -4.34 10.40 5.41
N LEU A 360 -4.50 11.60 4.86
CA LEU A 360 -3.71 12.78 5.21
C LEU A 360 -4.61 13.90 5.74
N LEU A 361 -4.01 14.77 6.55
CA LEU A 361 -4.59 16.03 6.98
C LEU A 361 -4.09 17.18 6.11
N VAL A 362 -5.00 18.08 5.75
CA VAL A 362 -4.69 19.31 5.01
C VAL A 362 -5.20 20.49 5.82
N ASN A 363 -4.28 21.25 6.40
CA ASN A 363 -4.58 22.47 7.13
C ASN A 363 -4.61 23.65 6.15
N VAL A 364 -5.80 24.19 5.91
CA VAL A 364 -6.01 25.37 5.06
C VAL A 364 -6.17 26.60 5.94
N TYR A 365 -5.22 27.52 5.82
CA TYR A 365 -5.17 28.80 6.51
C TYR A 365 -5.84 29.89 5.65
N PRO A 366 -6.40 30.96 6.24
CA PRO A 366 -7.10 32.02 5.51
C PRO A 366 -6.19 32.79 4.56
N THR A 367 -6.77 33.48 3.57
CA THR A 367 -6.02 34.30 2.61
C THR A 367 -5.30 35.41 3.35
N LEU A 368 -4.03 35.63 3.05
CA LEU A 368 -3.26 36.74 3.60
C LEU A 368 -3.94 38.07 3.19
N PRO A 369 -4.48 38.86 4.13
CA PRO A 369 -4.82 40.24 3.82
C PRO A 369 -3.50 40.99 3.57
N ALA A 370 -3.55 42.05 2.76
CA ALA A 370 -2.43 42.99 2.62
C ALA A 370 -2.09 43.57 4.01
N GLY A 371 -1.09 42.96 4.68
CA GLY A 371 -0.77 43.23 6.10
C GLY A 371 0.12 42.18 6.80
N GLY A 372 0.24 40.95 6.27
CA GLY A 372 1.29 39.96 6.63
C GLY A 372 1.10 39.18 7.95
N LEU A 373 1.11 37.84 7.85
CA LEU A 373 1.22 36.94 9.01
C LEU A 373 2.52 37.22 9.77
N GLN A 374 2.43 37.32 11.09
CA GLN A 374 3.58 37.41 11.98
C GLN A 374 3.85 36.03 12.56
N ARG A 375 5.14 35.69 12.68
CA ARG A 375 5.61 34.43 13.27
C ARG A 375 6.69 34.73 14.29
N VAL A 376 6.62 34.09 15.45
CA VAL A 376 7.62 34.14 16.50
C VAL A 376 8.16 32.73 16.73
N LEU A 377 9.48 32.59 16.64
CA LEU A 377 10.21 31.35 16.88
C LEU A 377 11.03 31.48 18.16
N ILE A 378 10.93 30.47 19.03
CA ILE A 378 11.62 30.46 20.32
C ILE A 378 12.33 29.12 20.48
N ASP A 379 13.65 29.16 20.54
CA ASP A 379 14.53 28.06 20.91
C ASP A 379 14.55 27.89 22.43
N ILE A 380 14.31 26.67 22.92
CA ILE A 380 14.15 26.35 24.33
C ILE A 380 15.31 25.47 24.79
N GLY A 381 16.05 25.94 25.79
CA GLY A 381 17.18 25.23 26.36
C GLY A 381 18.59 25.55 25.87
N PRO A 382 18.88 26.55 25.00
CA PRO A 382 20.25 26.83 24.57
C PRO A 382 21.08 27.54 25.66
N ASN A 383 21.25 26.87 26.80
CA ASN A 383 22.06 27.34 27.91
C ASN A 383 23.49 26.82 27.76
N THR A 384 24.40 27.73 27.44
CA THR A 384 25.81 27.41 27.18
C THR A 384 26.53 26.82 28.40
N ASN A 385 26.06 27.10 29.63
CA ASN A 385 26.60 26.48 30.84
C ASN A 385 26.21 24.99 30.98
N TYR A 386 25.25 24.51 30.19
CA TYR A 386 24.72 23.15 30.22
C TYR A 386 24.78 22.48 28.83
N GLY A 387 25.73 22.92 27.99
CA GLY A 387 26.02 22.32 26.68
C GLY A 387 25.07 22.72 25.55
N GLY A 388 24.11 23.62 25.80
CA GLY A 388 23.21 24.14 24.76
C GLY A 388 23.87 25.20 23.89
N THR A 389 23.41 25.31 22.64
CA THR A 389 23.92 26.24 21.63
C THR A 389 22.79 27.14 21.11
N PRO A 390 22.82 28.46 21.40
CA PRO A 390 21.81 29.40 20.91
C PRO A 390 21.60 29.33 19.41
N THR A 391 20.34 29.32 18.99
CA THR A 391 20.02 29.47 17.59
C THR A 391 20.35 30.87 17.11
N ASN A 392 21.16 30.94 16.05
CA ASN A 392 21.56 32.18 15.40
C ASN A 392 20.34 32.97 14.92
N SER A 393 20.42 34.29 15.05
CA SER A 393 19.35 35.21 14.72
C SER A 393 19.89 36.39 13.89
N PRO A 394 19.58 36.49 12.58
CA PRO A 394 18.83 35.52 11.79
C PRO A 394 19.61 34.19 11.58
N ASN A 395 18.87 33.10 11.36
CA ASN A 395 19.44 31.82 10.98
C ASN A 395 19.80 31.79 9.47
N ILE A 396 20.28 30.64 8.97
CA ILE A 396 20.66 30.48 7.55
C ILE A 396 19.52 30.74 6.56
N ASN A 397 18.26 30.62 7.00
CA ASN A 397 17.07 30.88 6.19
C ASN A 397 16.55 32.32 6.36
N GLY A 398 17.29 33.19 7.06
CA GLY A 398 16.90 34.58 7.30
C GLY A 398 15.91 34.78 8.45
N ASN A 399 15.48 33.71 9.14
CA ASN A 399 14.51 33.82 10.23
C ASN A 399 15.18 34.31 11.51
N VAL A 400 14.64 35.35 12.13
CA VAL A 400 15.00 35.77 13.50
C VAL A 400 14.44 34.78 14.52
N TRP A 401 15.29 34.36 15.45
CA TRP A 401 14.98 33.47 16.57
C TRP A 401 15.14 34.19 17.90
N ASN A 402 14.32 33.77 18.87
CA ASN A 402 14.45 34.11 20.28
C ASN A 402 14.99 32.89 21.02
N ASN A 403 15.66 33.10 22.15
CA ASN A 403 16.28 32.03 22.91
C ASN A 403 15.82 32.10 24.37
N MET A 404 15.29 31.00 24.90
CA MET A 404 14.92 30.81 26.30
C MET A 404 15.94 29.87 26.95
N ASN A 405 16.87 30.41 27.73
CA ASN A 405 17.98 29.64 28.31
C ASN A 405 17.74 29.22 29.77
N ASP A 406 16.57 29.51 30.35
CA ASP A 406 16.26 29.22 31.74
C ASP A 406 14.76 28.88 31.92
N ALA A 407 14.47 27.80 32.65
CA ALA A 407 13.13 27.31 32.94
C ALA A 407 12.75 27.48 34.42
N ARG A 408 13.46 28.35 35.16
CA ARG A 408 13.05 28.81 36.50
C ARG A 408 11.82 29.73 36.43
N PRO A 409 11.04 29.87 37.52
CA PRO A 409 9.89 30.77 37.53
C PRO A 409 10.28 32.21 37.19
N GLY A 410 9.46 32.87 36.36
CA GLY A 410 9.67 34.24 35.89
C GLY A 410 9.51 34.39 34.38
N VAL A 411 9.62 35.62 33.89
CA VAL A 411 9.59 35.94 32.45
C VAL A 411 10.94 35.56 31.83
N GLN A 412 10.93 34.56 30.96
CA GLN A 412 12.14 33.99 30.37
C GLN A 412 12.39 34.48 28.94
N VAL A 413 11.35 34.95 28.25
CA VAL A 413 11.47 35.71 27.00
C VAL A 413 10.53 36.90 27.10
N SER A 414 11.05 38.11 26.95
CA SER A 414 10.27 39.35 26.98
C SER A 414 10.19 39.98 25.59
N ASN A 415 8.98 40.33 25.18
CA ASN A 415 8.68 41.02 23.91
C ASN A 415 9.42 40.42 22.70
N ALA A 416 9.20 39.13 22.46
CA ALA A 416 9.88 38.34 21.45
C ALA A 416 9.85 39.01 20.07
N LEU A 417 10.94 38.87 19.33
CA LEU A 417 11.00 39.30 17.94
C LEU A 417 10.30 38.28 17.05
N THR A 418 9.59 38.80 16.06
CA THR A 418 9.09 38.03 14.92
C THR A 418 10.25 37.61 14.02
N VAL A 419 10.02 36.64 13.13
CA VAL A 419 11.02 36.19 12.14
C VAL A 419 11.52 37.31 11.22
N ASN A 420 10.76 38.42 11.10
CA ASN A 420 11.09 39.61 10.33
C ASN A 420 11.68 40.74 11.19
N ASN A 421 12.22 40.41 12.37
CA ASN A 421 12.87 41.35 13.29
C ASN A 421 11.95 42.48 13.83
N GLN A 422 10.65 42.24 13.92
CA GLN A 422 9.68 43.18 14.54
C GLN A 422 9.31 42.72 15.95
N LEU A 423 9.10 43.65 16.89
CA LEU A 423 8.62 43.32 18.23
C LEU A 423 7.18 42.81 18.18
N SER A 424 6.93 41.65 18.78
CA SER A 424 5.61 40.99 18.73
C SER A 424 4.66 41.38 19.85
N GLY A 425 5.18 41.88 20.96
CA GLY A 425 4.47 41.98 22.25
C GLY A 425 4.46 40.67 23.05
N ILE A 426 4.75 39.53 22.43
CA ILE A 426 4.63 38.21 23.04
C ILE A 426 5.75 37.98 24.05
N SER A 427 5.41 37.49 25.24
CA SER A 427 6.39 37.09 26.27
C SER A 427 6.07 35.69 26.79
N ILE A 428 7.11 34.94 27.14
CA ILE A 428 7.00 33.60 27.75
C ILE A 428 7.38 33.70 29.22
N GLU A 429 6.46 33.33 30.09
CA GLU A 429 6.64 33.27 31.53
C GLU A 429 6.54 31.82 32.01
N VAL A 430 7.53 31.35 32.75
CA VAL A 430 7.41 30.10 33.49
C VAL A 430 6.73 30.41 34.80
N VAL A 431 5.52 29.91 34.99
CA VAL A 431 4.77 30.07 36.25
C VAL A 431 5.23 29.02 37.25
N ASN A 432 5.22 27.75 36.82
CA ASN A 432 5.73 26.62 37.58
C ASN A 432 6.67 25.80 36.71
N ARG A 433 7.77 25.34 37.33
CA ARG A 433 8.77 24.49 36.71
C ARG A 433 8.18 23.16 36.23
N VAL A 434 8.73 22.62 35.15
CA VAL A 434 8.28 21.38 34.50
C VAL A 434 9.24 20.21 34.72
N ASP A 435 10.42 20.45 35.28
CA ASP A 435 11.51 19.47 35.43
C ASP A 435 11.54 18.77 36.81
N GLY A 436 10.60 19.11 37.70
CA GLY A 436 10.34 18.38 38.94
C GLY A 436 11.57 18.20 39.82
N THR A 437 11.79 16.97 40.27
CA THR A 437 12.91 16.58 41.15
C THR A 437 14.19 16.21 40.40
N TYR A 438 14.15 16.13 39.07
CA TYR A 438 15.30 15.67 38.27
C TYR A 438 16.45 16.69 38.31
N ASN A 439 16.10 17.97 38.33
CA ASN A 439 17.04 19.06 38.41
C ASN A 439 16.85 19.76 39.77
N PRO A 440 17.92 19.91 40.57
CA PRO A 440 17.81 20.60 41.85
C PRO A 440 17.38 22.06 41.63
N ALA A 441 16.84 22.70 42.66
CA ALA A 441 16.40 24.10 42.59
C ALA A 441 17.49 25.08 42.06
N SER A 442 18.77 24.72 42.17
CA SER A 442 19.92 25.45 41.64
C SER A 442 20.14 25.34 40.13
N SER A 443 19.54 24.35 39.45
CA SER A 443 19.63 24.14 38.00
C SER A 443 18.55 24.94 37.26
N PRO A 444 18.80 25.44 36.04
CA PRO A 444 17.81 26.15 35.23
C PRO A 444 16.77 25.23 34.57
N GLY A 445 16.87 23.90 34.69
CA GLY A 445 15.89 22.98 34.10
C GLY A 445 16.05 22.71 32.60
N MET A 446 17.19 23.11 32.05
CA MET A 446 17.54 22.95 30.64
C MET A 446 18.48 21.75 30.43
N GLY A 447 18.44 21.16 29.24
CA GLY A 447 19.29 20.07 28.81
C GLY A 447 19.67 20.17 27.33
N SER A 448 20.71 19.45 26.96
CA SER A 448 21.26 19.40 25.60
C SER A 448 21.64 17.95 25.23
N GLY A 449 22.20 17.74 24.04
CA GLY A 449 22.70 16.42 23.60
C GLY A 449 21.68 15.58 22.83
N ASN A 450 20.73 16.22 22.16
CA ASN A 450 20.03 15.62 21.02
C ASN A 450 20.87 15.71 19.74
N THR A 451 20.45 14.95 18.75
CA THR A 451 21.07 14.78 17.44
C THR A 451 20.02 14.79 16.32
N THR A 452 18.83 15.36 16.60
CA THR A 452 17.67 15.35 15.69
C THR A 452 17.98 15.97 14.32
N GLY A 453 18.86 16.98 14.29
CA GLY A 453 19.22 17.69 13.06
C GLY A 453 18.13 18.65 12.62
N ILE A 454 18.11 19.00 11.33
CA ILE A 454 17.12 19.94 10.79
C ILE A 454 15.74 19.27 10.73
N VAL A 455 14.70 19.96 11.20
CA VAL A 455 13.31 19.51 11.12
C VAL A 455 12.49 20.59 10.43
N SER A 456 12.09 20.37 9.18
CA SER A 456 11.49 21.41 8.33
C SER A 456 12.42 22.63 8.23
N ASP A 457 11.98 23.79 8.72
CA ASP A 457 12.74 25.04 8.78
C ASP A 457 13.31 25.33 10.18
N TYR A 458 13.17 24.38 11.11
CA TYR A 458 13.86 24.43 12.40
C TYR A 458 15.33 24.03 12.20
N PRO A 459 16.28 24.94 12.44
CA PRO A 459 17.69 24.62 12.33
C PRO A 459 18.08 23.59 13.38
N ALA A 460 19.17 22.86 13.13
CA ALA A 460 19.65 21.86 14.07
C ALA A 460 19.83 22.42 15.48
N SER A 461 20.35 23.64 15.63
CA SER A 461 20.51 24.32 16.94
C SER A 461 19.23 24.38 17.77
N ALA A 462 18.06 24.61 17.16
CA ALA A 462 16.77 24.69 17.86
C ALA A 462 16.16 23.32 18.20
N SER A 463 16.69 22.24 17.60
CA SER A 463 16.16 20.88 17.78
C SER A 463 16.99 20.03 18.74
N VAL A 464 18.18 20.53 19.13
CA VAL A 464 19.15 19.79 19.94
C VAL A 464 19.08 20.10 21.44
N ASP A 465 18.51 21.25 21.78
CA ASP A 465 18.37 21.72 23.15
C ASP A 465 16.92 21.65 23.61
N PHE A 466 16.69 21.52 24.93
CA PHE A 466 15.34 21.37 25.46
C PHE A 466 15.18 21.80 26.91
N ALA A 467 13.95 22.17 27.28
CA ALA A 467 13.46 22.10 28.65
C ALA A 467 12.98 20.67 28.95
N LEU A 468 13.43 20.10 30.07
CA LEU A 468 13.00 18.77 30.50
C LEU A 468 11.61 18.82 31.16
N ILE A 469 10.72 17.92 30.77
CA ILE A 469 9.46 17.68 31.47
C ILE A 469 9.60 16.39 32.28
N HIS A 470 9.67 16.48 33.61
CA HIS A 470 9.85 15.30 34.46
C HIS A 470 8.53 14.87 35.10
N SER A 471 8.32 13.56 35.23
CA SER A 471 7.08 12.97 35.77
C SER A 471 6.75 13.39 37.22
N SER A 472 7.75 13.82 38.00
CA SER A 472 7.51 14.34 39.36
C SER A 472 7.03 15.80 39.42
N ALA A 473 6.98 16.53 38.30
CA ALA A 473 6.37 17.85 38.24
C ALA A 473 4.84 17.74 38.13
N LEU A 474 4.12 18.00 39.23
CA LEU A 474 2.67 17.81 39.29
C LEU A 474 1.85 19.01 38.82
N ASN A 475 2.46 20.20 38.74
CA ASN A 475 1.79 21.47 38.46
C ASN A 475 2.54 22.34 37.45
N GLY A 476 3.33 21.72 36.56
CA GLY A 476 4.08 22.42 35.52
C GLY A 476 3.18 23.34 34.71
N LYS A 477 3.57 24.61 34.59
CA LYS A 477 2.71 25.64 33.98
C LYS A 477 3.52 26.77 33.37
N TRP A 478 3.31 27.02 32.09
CA TRP A 478 3.88 28.17 31.38
C TRP A 478 2.76 29.09 30.92
N ARG A 479 3.05 30.39 30.84
CA ARG A 479 2.13 31.45 30.42
C ARG A 479 2.70 32.18 29.22
N ILE A 480 1.85 32.39 28.22
CA ILE A 480 2.15 33.23 27.07
C ILE A 480 1.38 34.54 27.24
N LYS A 481 2.09 35.67 27.30
CA LYS A 481 1.54 37.01 27.56
C LYS A 481 1.70 37.91 26.35
N GLY A 482 0.99 39.03 26.37
CA GLY A 482 1.07 40.04 25.31
C GLY A 482 0.35 39.61 24.03
N LEU A 483 -0.57 38.65 24.16
CA LEU A 483 -1.53 38.35 23.11
C LEU A 483 -2.47 39.55 22.95
N GLN A 484 -3.03 39.72 21.76
CA GLN A 484 -3.99 40.77 21.46
C GLN A 484 -5.36 40.13 21.28
N ALA A 485 -6.37 40.61 22.01
CA ALA A 485 -7.68 39.97 22.02
C ALA A 485 -8.38 39.97 20.65
N ASN A 486 -8.06 40.94 19.80
CA ASN A 486 -8.50 41.01 18.41
C ASN A 486 -7.72 40.06 17.47
N LYS A 487 -6.75 39.29 17.94
CA LYS A 487 -5.98 38.38 17.10
C LYS A 487 -6.26 36.92 17.42
N ILE A 488 -5.97 36.07 16.43
CA ILE A 488 -5.96 34.62 16.57
C ILE A 488 -4.51 34.16 16.49
N TYR A 489 -4.13 33.34 17.46
CA TYR A 489 -2.81 32.77 17.59
C TYR A 489 -2.88 31.26 17.38
N SER A 490 -1.93 30.72 16.60
CA SER A 490 -1.62 29.29 16.58
C SER A 490 -0.30 29.09 17.32
N ILE A 491 -0.34 28.35 18.42
CA ILE A 491 0.79 28.14 19.34
C ILE A 491 1.15 26.66 19.31
N LYS A 492 2.35 26.35 18.83
CA LYS A 492 2.88 25.00 18.73
C LYS A 492 3.98 24.78 19.78
N PHE A 493 3.86 23.68 20.52
CA PHE A 493 4.92 23.10 21.34
C PHE A 493 5.47 21.86 20.65
N TRP A 494 6.77 21.84 20.38
CA TRP A 494 7.42 20.72 19.73
C TRP A 494 8.66 20.29 20.52
N GLY A 495 8.93 18.98 20.53
CA GLY A 495 10.13 18.45 21.14
C GLY A 495 10.54 17.09 20.60
N SER A 496 11.82 16.79 20.76
CA SER A 496 12.47 15.53 20.40
C SER A 496 13.44 15.11 21.50
N ARG A 497 13.66 13.81 21.63
CA ARG A 497 14.75 13.22 22.40
C ARG A 497 15.35 12.07 21.61
N THR A 498 16.54 12.30 21.05
CA THR A 498 17.34 11.25 20.41
C THR A 498 18.25 10.59 21.46
N ASN A 499 18.73 9.37 21.18
CA ASN A 499 19.49 8.52 22.12
C ASN A 499 18.64 7.84 23.21
N THR A 500 17.37 7.56 22.94
CA THR A 500 16.54 6.72 23.80
C THR A 500 15.55 5.90 22.98
N THR A 501 15.34 4.65 23.40
CA THR A 501 14.26 3.78 22.89
C THR A 501 13.02 3.81 23.78
N ALA A 502 13.16 4.38 24.99
CA ALA A 502 12.04 4.54 25.91
C ALA A 502 11.09 5.63 25.42
N LEU A 503 9.80 5.46 25.73
CA LEU A 503 8.77 6.43 25.37
C LEU A 503 8.97 7.74 26.15
N ARG A 504 8.97 8.87 25.43
CA ARG A 504 9.12 10.22 25.98
C ARG A 504 7.95 11.10 25.55
N SER A 505 6.78 10.88 26.10
CA SER A 505 5.56 11.61 25.71
C SER A 505 5.25 12.79 26.63
N ALA A 506 4.98 13.96 26.05
CA ALA A 506 4.55 15.15 26.76
C ALA A 506 3.02 15.32 26.64
N GLU A 507 2.38 15.86 27.67
CA GLU A 507 0.99 16.29 27.66
C GLU A 507 0.91 17.78 27.97
N ILE A 508 0.19 18.53 27.13
CA ILE A 508 -0.02 19.97 27.28
C ILE A 508 -1.51 20.26 27.08
N LYS A 509 -2.07 21.18 27.86
CA LYS A 509 -3.41 21.73 27.62
C LYS A 509 -3.45 23.21 27.93
N ARG A 510 -4.39 23.93 27.32
CA ARG A 510 -4.74 25.26 27.83
C ARG A 510 -5.38 25.12 29.20
N ALA A 511 -5.12 26.05 30.10
CA ALA A 511 -5.72 26.03 31.43
C ALA A 511 -7.25 26.20 31.39
N ASP A 512 -7.78 26.78 30.30
CA ASP A 512 -9.22 26.89 30.05
C ASP A 512 -9.83 25.68 29.31
N GLU A 513 -9.05 24.62 29.11
CA GLU A 513 -9.50 23.36 28.51
C GLU A 513 -9.37 22.18 29.48
N SER A 514 -10.21 21.16 29.25
CA SER A 514 -10.20 19.89 29.98
C SER A 514 -9.37 18.79 29.30
N VAL A 515 -9.07 18.93 28.01
CA VAL A 515 -8.43 17.89 27.19
C VAL A 515 -6.94 18.14 27.04
N TRP A 516 -6.15 17.12 27.36
CA TRP A 516 -4.70 17.11 27.12
C TRP A 516 -4.39 16.75 25.67
N LYS A 517 -3.54 17.55 25.01
CA LYS A 517 -2.90 17.19 23.75
C LYS A 517 -1.56 16.52 24.06
N THR A 518 -1.23 15.48 23.30
CA THR A 518 0.00 14.71 23.48
C THR A 518 0.86 14.79 22.22
N TYR A 519 2.18 14.84 22.38
CA TYR A 519 3.12 14.46 21.34
C TYR A 519 4.19 13.50 21.88
N ASN A 520 4.72 12.65 21.01
CA ASN A 520 5.81 11.73 21.36
C ASN A 520 7.16 12.35 21.00
N ALA A 521 8.01 12.62 21.98
CA ALA A 521 9.33 13.18 21.72
C ALA A 521 10.38 12.11 21.34
N THR A 522 10.16 10.81 21.54
CA THR A 522 11.17 9.78 21.27
C THR A 522 11.60 9.79 19.79
N GLY A 523 12.83 10.22 19.52
CA GLY A 523 13.38 10.32 18.16
C GLY A 523 12.54 11.18 17.21
N ASN A 524 11.81 12.18 17.72
CA ASN A 524 10.85 12.93 16.94
C ASN A 524 11.55 13.79 15.87
N THR A 525 11.40 13.42 14.60
CA THR A 525 11.83 14.20 13.43
C THR A 525 10.63 14.78 12.66
N ASN A 526 9.40 14.53 13.14
CA ASN A 526 8.19 14.96 12.47
C ASN A 526 7.74 16.33 12.99
N TYR A 527 7.75 17.35 12.12
CA TYR A 527 7.29 18.72 12.39
C TYR A 527 5.84 18.82 12.90
N ASN A 528 4.99 17.86 12.53
CA ASN A 528 3.58 17.81 12.87
C ASN A 528 3.28 17.03 14.16
N ASN A 529 4.22 16.21 14.65
CA ASN A 529 4.09 15.53 15.94
C ASN A 529 4.40 16.53 17.07
N ALA A 530 3.40 17.35 17.37
CA ALA A 530 3.46 18.49 18.28
C ALA A 530 2.10 18.71 18.96
N ALA A 531 2.11 19.44 20.09
CA ALA A 531 0.88 19.97 20.67
C ALA A 531 0.62 21.38 20.10
N VAL A 532 -0.43 21.53 19.29
CA VAL A 532 -0.80 22.81 18.64
C VAL A 532 -2.10 23.34 19.20
N PHE A 533 -2.18 24.63 19.52
CA PHE A 533 -3.35 25.26 20.13
C PHE A 533 -3.75 26.53 19.39
N THR A 534 -5.05 26.77 19.32
CA THR A 534 -5.61 28.04 18.85
C THR A 534 -6.00 28.89 20.04
N VAL A 535 -5.60 30.16 20.07
CA VAL A 535 -5.96 31.13 21.11
C VAL A 535 -6.52 32.37 20.45
N ALA A 536 -7.71 32.79 20.85
CA ALA A 536 -8.39 33.97 20.34
C ALA A 536 -9.10 34.69 21.49
N GLY A 537 -9.25 36.01 21.41
CA GLY A 537 -10.00 36.78 22.43
C GLY A 537 -9.29 36.91 23.78
N LYS A 538 -7.97 36.71 23.83
CA LYS A 538 -7.18 36.66 25.08
C LYS A 538 -5.98 37.59 25.01
N THR A 539 -5.56 38.11 26.15
CA THR A 539 -4.31 38.88 26.32
C THR A 539 -3.16 38.03 26.89
N GLU A 540 -3.50 36.90 27.50
CA GLU A 540 -2.58 35.88 27.97
C GLU A 540 -3.25 34.50 27.95
N MET A 541 -2.44 33.44 27.92
CA MET A 541 -2.91 32.06 28.00
C MET A 541 -1.95 31.21 28.85
N ASP A 542 -2.53 30.49 29.82
CA ASP A 542 -1.82 29.48 30.61
C ASP A 542 -1.87 28.11 29.93
N PHE A 543 -0.75 27.40 29.97
CA PHE A 543 -0.60 26.04 29.51
C PHE A 543 -0.14 25.16 30.67
N ASP A 544 -0.97 24.20 31.05
CA ASP A 544 -0.58 23.13 31.99
C ASP A 544 0.26 22.11 31.20
N ILE A 545 1.40 21.70 31.76
CA ILE A 545 2.40 20.87 31.10
C ILE A 545 2.81 19.74 32.05
N ARG A 546 2.80 18.50 31.55
CA ARG A 546 3.26 17.33 32.32
C ARG A 546 3.78 16.22 31.40
N THR A 547 4.42 15.24 32.01
CA THR A 547 4.77 13.99 31.33
C THR A 547 3.54 13.08 31.24
N LYS A 548 3.38 12.39 30.12
CA LYS A 548 2.33 11.37 29.98
C LYS A 548 2.62 10.17 30.88
N ALA A 549 1.57 9.58 31.47
CA ALA A 549 1.70 8.34 32.21
C ALA A 549 2.38 7.24 31.35
N GLY A 550 3.38 6.58 31.92
CA GLY A 550 4.22 5.59 31.21
C GLY A 550 5.53 6.16 30.63
N SER A 551 5.78 7.47 30.76
CA SER A 551 7.07 8.10 30.47
C SER A 551 7.68 8.68 31.75
N ASP A 552 8.95 8.43 32.01
CA ASP A 552 9.66 9.02 33.18
C ASP A 552 9.88 10.53 33.00
N PHE A 553 10.16 10.94 31.76
CA PHE A 553 10.30 12.33 31.33
C PHE A 553 9.96 12.50 29.84
N SER A 554 9.82 13.75 29.41
CA SER A 554 9.74 14.22 28.03
C SER A 554 10.44 15.58 27.91
N CYS A 555 10.24 16.32 26.82
CA CYS A 555 10.98 17.56 26.54
C CYS A 555 10.21 18.51 25.61
N ILE A 556 10.53 19.81 25.72
CA ILE A 556 10.13 20.87 24.80
C ILE A 556 11.42 21.48 24.24
N ASN A 557 11.59 21.46 22.93
CA ASN A 557 12.77 22.02 22.26
C ASN A 557 12.50 23.42 21.70
N LEU A 558 11.27 23.69 21.25
CA LEU A 558 10.91 25.01 20.71
C LEU A 558 9.42 25.34 20.83
N LEU A 559 9.12 26.63 20.77
CA LEU A 559 7.78 27.16 20.47
C LEU A 559 7.75 27.84 19.10
N ASP A 560 6.67 27.60 18.36
CA ASP A 560 6.38 28.25 17.07
C ASP A 560 4.99 28.88 17.12
N ILE A 561 4.94 30.21 17.04
CA ILE A 561 3.71 31.00 17.25
C ILE A 561 3.40 31.80 15.99
N TYR A 562 2.23 31.59 15.40
CA TYR A 562 1.72 32.37 14.27
C TYR A 562 0.53 33.24 14.68
N TYR A 563 0.42 34.47 14.15
CA TYR A 563 -0.73 35.35 14.36
C TYR A 563 -0.95 36.37 13.21
N GLY A 564 -2.20 36.84 13.06
CA GLY A 564 -2.65 37.82 12.03
C GLY A 564 -3.69 38.83 12.57
N SER A 565 -4.16 39.80 11.76
CA SER A 565 -4.96 40.97 12.20
C SER A 565 -6.45 40.74 12.53
N ASP A 566 -6.99 41.73 13.26
CA ASP A 566 -8.30 41.96 13.87
C ASP A 566 -9.50 41.09 13.46
N SER A 567 -9.99 40.32 14.43
CA SER A 567 -11.15 39.49 14.35
C SER A 567 -12.44 40.32 14.42
N THR A 568 -13.03 40.59 13.26
CA THR A 568 -14.50 40.71 13.18
C THR A 568 -15.07 39.30 13.29
N VAL A 569 -15.23 38.84 14.54
CA VAL A 569 -15.63 37.46 14.88
C VAL A 569 -17.07 37.20 14.45
N ALA A 570 -17.26 36.36 13.43
CA ALA A 570 -18.33 35.37 13.44
C ALA A 570 -17.70 34.05 13.89
N SER A 571 -18.09 33.54 15.06
CA SER A 571 -17.61 32.27 15.61
C SER A 571 -18.02 31.13 14.68
N SER A 572 -17.05 30.40 14.11
CA SER A 572 -17.34 29.19 13.34
C SER A 572 -17.68 28.04 14.29
N ASN A 573 -18.88 27.48 14.16
CA ASN A 573 -19.34 26.29 14.86
C ASN A 573 -18.71 25.02 14.25
N LEU A 574 -17.89 24.29 15.00
CA LEU A 574 -17.34 22.99 14.62
C LEU A 574 -18.41 21.89 14.79
N PRO A 575 -18.30 20.79 14.04
CA PRO A 575 -19.23 19.67 14.16
C PRO A 575 -18.97 18.82 15.42
N PRO A 576 -20.01 18.18 15.99
CA PRO A 576 -19.86 17.30 17.15
C PRO A 576 -19.19 15.96 16.83
N ILE A 577 -18.53 15.39 17.85
CA ILE A 577 -17.85 14.09 17.80
C ILE A 577 -18.76 13.03 18.41
N ALA A 578 -19.33 12.16 17.57
CA ALA A 578 -20.13 11.03 18.02
C ALA A 578 -19.25 9.85 18.49
N ARG A 579 -19.63 9.21 19.60
CA ARG A 579 -18.94 8.03 20.17
C ARG A 579 -19.93 6.94 20.56
N ALA A 580 -20.00 5.86 19.78
CA ALA A 580 -21.00 4.80 19.97
C ALA A 580 -20.67 3.74 21.06
N GLY A 581 -19.50 3.85 21.71
CA GLY A 581 -19.04 2.88 22.70
C GLY A 581 -18.21 1.73 22.11
N ILE A 582 -17.92 0.71 22.94
CA ILE A 582 -17.18 -0.49 22.55
C ILE A 582 -18.14 -1.63 22.18
N ASP A 583 -17.64 -2.64 21.45
CA ASP A 583 -18.40 -3.85 21.13
C ASP A 583 -18.78 -4.63 22.40
N VAL A 584 -19.99 -5.23 22.40
CA VAL A 584 -20.55 -5.96 23.54
C VAL A 584 -21.06 -7.33 23.10
N SER A 585 -20.74 -8.37 23.88
CA SER A 585 -21.28 -9.72 23.72
C SER A 585 -22.34 -10.02 24.78
N LEU A 586 -23.48 -10.58 24.36
CA LEU A 586 -24.57 -10.99 25.24
C LEU A 586 -24.74 -12.52 25.19
N GLN A 587 -25.16 -13.13 26.30
CA GLN A 587 -25.60 -14.52 26.32
C GLN A 587 -27.10 -14.60 26.64
N LEU A 588 -27.84 -15.32 25.78
CA LEU A 588 -29.25 -15.62 26.00
C LEU A 588 -29.41 -16.40 27.33
N PRO A 589 -30.47 -16.14 28.11
CA PRO A 589 -31.71 -15.44 27.73
C PRO A 589 -31.65 -13.91 27.83
N THR A 590 -30.50 -13.30 28.11
CA THR A 590 -30.37 -11.83 28.14
C THR A 590 -30.52 -11.26 26.72
N ASP A 591 -31.64 -10.59 26.47
CA ASP A 591 -32.05 -10.09 25.15
C ASP A 591 -32.06 -8.56 25.07
N SER A 592 -31.41 -7.88 26.03
CA SER A 592 -31.37 -6.42 26.12
C SER A 592 -29.97 -5.86 26.35
N LEU A 593 -29.73 -4.67 25.83
CA LEU A 593 -28.43 -3.97 25.90
C LEU A 593 -28.63 -2.46 25.96
N LEU A 594 -27.88 -1.80 26.84
CA LEU A 594 -27.77 -0.33 26.87
C LEU A 594 -26.65 0.12 25.93
N LEU A 595 -26.98 0.92 24.91
CA LEU A 595 -25.99 1.58 24.07
C LEU A 595 -25.36 2.77 24.81
N LYS A 596 -24.08 3.08 24.56
CA LYS A 596 -23.32 4.10 25.34
C LYS A 596 -22.82 5.24 24.46
N GLY A 597 -23.69 6.20 24.18
CA GLY A 597 -23.42 7.35 23.31
C GLY A 597 -23.08 8.66 24.03
N CYS A 598 -23.29 8.73 25.35
CA CYS A 598 -23.15 9.99 26.11
C CYS A 598 -21.69 10.48 26.27
N THR A 599 -20.70 9.75 25.74
CA THR A 599 -19.31 10.23 25.66
C THR A 599 -19.05 11.09 24.42
N SER A 600 -20.05 11.25 23.55
CA SER A 600 -20.01 12.18 22.42
C SER A 600 -19.88 13.62 22.93
N SER A 601 -19.16 14.46 22.19
CA SER A 601 -18.82 15.83 22.63
C SER A 601 -18.86 16.79 21.46
N ASP A 602 -19.37 17.99 21.67
CA ASP A 602 -19.23 19.11 20.74
C ASP A 602 -17.96 19.91 21.08
N PRO A 603 -17.06 20.22 20.13
CA PRO A 603 -15.81 20.96 20.41
C PRO A 603 -16.02 22.34 21.06
N GLU A 604 -17.19 22.94 20.88
CA GLU A 604 -17.62 24.20 21.49
C GLU A 604 -18.45 24.00 22.77
N ASN A 605 -18.67 22.75 23.19
CA ASN A 605 -19.65 22.37 24.20
C ASN A 605 -21.10 22.76 23.82
N GLY A 606 -21.42 22.79 22.53
CA GLY A 606 -22.78 22.92 22.03
C GLY A 606 -23.71 21.79 22.50
N ILE A 607 -25.02 22.07 22.49
CA ILE A 607 -26.05 21.09 22.87
C ILE A 607 -26.10 19.97 21.82
N LEU A 608 -25.84 18.74 22.24
CA LEU A 608 -25.89 17.57 21.38
C LEU A 608 -27.32 17.03 21.19
N LYS A 609 -27.61 16.61 19.97
CA LYS A 609 -28.74 15.73 19.64
C LYS A 609 -28.17 14.39 19.20
N TYR A 610 -28.87 13.31 19.50
CA TYR A 610 -28.41 11.96 19.19
C TYR A 610 -29.37 11.32 18.21
N LYS A 611 -28.86 10.46 17.34
CA LYS A 611 -29.66 9.51 16.57
C LYS A 611 -28.92 8.19 16.42
N TRP A 612 -29.55 7.12 16.88
CA TRP A 612 -29.07 5.76 16.70
C TRP A 612 -29.71 5.11 15.49
N ARG A 613 -28.90 4.48 14.65
CA ARG A 613 -29.35 3.77 13.45
C ARG A 613 -28.76 2.38 13.41
N ARG A 614 -29.57 1.37 13.10
CA ARG A 614 -29.07 0.02 12.80
C ARG A 614 -28.46 0.00 11.41
N LEU A 615 -27.23 -0.51 11.31
CA LEU A 615 -26.56 -0.79 10.04
C LEU A 615 -26.81 -2.23 9.58
N SER A 616 -26.69 -3.21 10.49
CA SER A 616 -26.87 -4.63 10.18
C SER A 616 -27.33 -5.45 11.39
N GLY A 617 -27.73 -6.70 11.13
CA GLY A 617 -28.20 -7.67 12.13
C GLY A 617 -29.67 -8.05 11.97
N PRO A 618 -30.15 -9.03 12.75
CA PRO A 618 -31.54 -9.50 12.71
C PRO A 618 -32.57 -8.37 12.84
N SER A 619 -33.72 -8.53 12.19
CA SER A 619 -34.77 -7.49 12.12
C SER A 619 -35.59 -7.35 13.40
N THR A 620 -35.61 -8.40 14.23
CA THR A 620 -36.38 -8.48 15.47
C THR A 620 -35.58 -7.91 16.63
N PHE A 621 -35.90 -6.67 17.01
CA PHE A 621 -35.63 -6.02 18.30
C PHE A 621 -36.37 -4.66 18.33
N GLN A 622 -36.39 -4.00 19.48
CA GLN A 622 -36.87 -2.63 19.62
C GLN A 622 -35.79 -1.76 20.24
N ILE A 623 -35.67 -0.53 19.75
CA ILE A 623 -34.91 0.54 20.41
C ILE A 623 -35.90 1.42 21.19
N SER A 624 -35.67 1.58 22.48
CA SER A 624 -36.57 2.32 23.38
C SER A 624 -36.83 3.77 22.93
N ASN A 625 -35.78 4.52 22.61
CA ASN A 625 -35.85 5.81 21.93
C ASN A 625 -34.52 6.11 21.26
N ASP A 626 -34.48 6.09 19.93
CA ASP A 626 -33.24 6.24 19.17
C ASP A 626 -32.61 7.64 19.24
N THR A 627 -33.25 8.63 19.88
CA THR A 627 -32.69 9.97 20.06
C THR A 627 -32.04 10.22 21.42
N LEU A 628 -31.97 9.21 22.29
CA LEU A 628 -31.27 9.32 23.57
C LEU A 628 -29.77 9.08 23.40
N CYS A 629 -28.95 9.67 24.29
CA CYS A 629 -27.51 9.37 24.29
C CYS A 629 -27.20 7.94 24.72
N SER A 630 -28.08 7.28 25.50
CA SER A 630 -27.95 5.87 25.87
C SER A 630 -29.30 5.15 25.85
N PRO A 631 -29.79 4.72 24.67
CA PRO A 631 -31.02 3.95 24.58
C PRO A 631 -30.80 2.46 24.87
N ILE A 632 -31.88 1.81 25.31
CA ILE A 632 -31.93 0.36 25.52
C ILE A 632 -32.47 -0.32 24.27
N LEU A 633 -31.76 -1.36 23.81
CA LEU A 633 -32.24 -2.38 22.88
C LEU A 633 -32.94 -3.49 23.67
N LYS A 634 -34.07 -4.00 23.17
CA LYS A 634 -34.82 -5.14 23.77
C LYS A 634 -35.26 -6.13 22.69
N GLY A 635 -35.38 -7.41 23.05
CA GLY A 635 -35.81 -8.47 22.14
C GLY A 635 -34.74 -8.88 21.14
N LEU A 636 -33.46 -8.79 21.51
CA LEU A 636 -32.34 -9.27 20.71
C LEU A 636 -32.39 -10.81 20.62
N ILE A 637 -32.18 -11.34 19.42
CA ILE A 637 -32.06 -12.78 19.17
C ILE A 637 -30.63 -13.14 18.77
N LEU A 638 -30.33 -14.44 18.64
CA LEU A 638 -28.99 -14.88 18.24
C LEU A 638 -28.59 -14.27 16.89
N GLY A 639 -27.49 -13.50 16.90
CA GLY A 639 -26.94 -12.86 15.71
C GLY A 639 -25.97 -11.73 16.04
N ASN A 640 -25.27 -11.25 15.02
CA ASN A 640 -24.39 -10.08 15.14
C ASN A 640 -25.15 -8.83 14.70
N TYR A 641 -25.09 -7.76 15.50
CA TYR A 641 -25.74 -6.48 15.22
C TYR A 641 -24.70 -5.37 15.08
N SER A 642 -24.97 -4.39 14.22
CA SER A 642 -24.14 -3.20 14.08
C SER A 642 -25.01 -1.94 14.11
N PHE A 643 -24.57 -0.93 14.86
CA PHE A 643 -25.28 0.33 15.06
C PHE A 643 -24.33 1.51 14.87
N GLU A 644 -24.89 2.63 14.43
CA GLU A 644 -24.24 3.91 14.25
C GLU A 644 -24.88 4.96 15.15
N LEU A 645 -24.07 5.86 15.70
CA LEU A 645 -24.50 7.05 16.41
C LEU A 645 -24.10 8.28 15.60
N SER A 646 -25.07 9.15 15.32
CA SER A 646 -24.88 10.44 14.64
C SER A 646 -25.43 11.60 15.44
#